data_AF-A0A955X8T6-F1
#
_entry.id   AF-A0A955X8T6-F1
#
_cell.length_a   1.000
_cell.length_b   1.000
_cell.length_c   1.000
_cell.angle_alpha   90.00
_cell.angle_beta   90.00
_cell.angle_gamma   90.00
#
_symmetry.space_group_name_H-M   'P 1'
#
loop_
_entity.id
_entity.type
_entity.pdbx_description
1 polymer ?
#
loop_
_entity_poly.entity_id
_entity_poly.type
_entity_poly.pdbx_seq_one_letter_code
_entity_poly.pdbx_strand_id
1 'polypeptide(L)'
;MYARLLMSGLLGLVVGATACSGEDAPPDPPKDECGYHDECPTGQVCYEGACYATASCVERRNCRTVPVCEGDKCFCNEDTNRCLPACVLDDDCPADGHCLDGVCERYPVDATGWMPATGDTRGQLQVGLARVALDFPMGVSLAGYGSRLGPRTPYQDSLGGSHSWFDRPEVRAAAFDDGKELFVLLRTPTCWSTDFLLARTAEKVALRTGIDVRDRIVQSAPHSHAQPARYWHLVVGLGFGFFGYGEFSGEVFERMTDSFADAVELALADRQPARFGYTVLDDFDPENRIHRDRRGENDNLPGYLKKDDRMVVMRVDDLNGEPRAVFTNFGMHGTIFDFDSPVVTGDAGGGVEVELTHAASKKYGRPVLGFYIQGNAGDISPSGDDRQHNNYEQLQVVGRRAWAVIEPALDGIQTSAEVPVGLVTGRIPISHDILGYGEGAFYDSDVSCEATPDYFRYGAFQCVEGRPEDSDPATKFTDGDLNCVFSVECLTGGHPIPQFQKTVISVLRLGKLAFTTMPGEPLSNFGRDAAEMVQAVLPDVDDTAVIGYSQDHHFYLLNEDDWLQGGYEPSRDIWGWRLGPYLQENAVKLARELAKEPEARVIDNRNLKPMYWPLTDEELARVPFTASPDPSEIRVDVPETVERLGQVRFVWQGGHPGADLPRVSLEREEGGQFVPVARPGGWAYDDAGFEMMVTYQGSCNRSQCDDHQWQVRWQEGRDFPAGRYRLAIEGKAYDGAVVSDYTVTSRAFELVPSAHLVVEEVTASGGALAGVVLDPPQVALTPDGDGMKAEDDALVLRSEAVPSRLGAPLAAGTTVTASGRLVARGGAETPVTGSAQVTVADALRRRLVGTDASGSPRYEDERTRPTSRFSVTVPGLDALPAGDYWLELSLTDPEGNSGTFTATVTR
;
A
#
# COMPACT_ATOMS: atom_id res chain seq x y z
N MET A 1 28.42 12.37 19.46
CA MET A 1 29.13 13.19 20.46
C MET A 1 28.28 13.29 21.73
N TYR A 2 28.25 12.25 22.58
CA TYR A 2 27.89 12.37 24.00
C TYR A 2 28.51 11.17 24.73
N ALA A 3 29.41 11.48 25.65
CA ALA A 3 30.18 10.53 26.44
C ALA A 3 30.13 10.95 27.91
N ARG A 4 30.14 9.93 28.78
CA ARG A 4 30.57 9.89 30.20
C ARG A 4 29.68 10.50 31.29
N LEU A 5 29.45 9.67 32.33
CA LEU A 5 29.81 9.81 33.78
C LEU A 5 28.88 8.87 34.61
N LEU A 6 29.29 8.00 35.57
CA LEU A 6 30.19 8.06 36.75
C LEU A 6 30.50 6.60 37.23
N MET A 7 31.75 6.16 37.48
CA MET A 7 32.66 6.31 38.66
C MET A 7 32.65 5.15 39.70
N SER A 8 33.63 4.26 39.55
CA SER A 8 34.62 3.74 40.52
C SER A 8 34.33 3.58 42.03
N GLY A 9 34.65 2.38 42.55
CA GLY A 9 35.13 2.13 43.91
C GLY A 9 36.14 0.96 43.94
N LEU A 10 37.41 1.25 44.23
CA LEU A 10 38.48 0.28 44.48
C LEU A 10 38.36 -0.30 45.90
N LEU A 11 38.63 -1.61 46.06
CA LEU A 11 39.56 -2.12 47.09
C LEU A 11 40.00 -3.54 46.72
N GLY A 12 41.33 -3.77 46.71
CA GLY A 12 41.92 -5.01 46.27
C GLY A 12 41.97 -6.12 47.32
N LEU A 13 42.08 -7.35 46.84
CA LEU A 13 42.77 -8.43 47.54
C LEU A 13 43.46 -9.33 46.51
N VAL A 14 44.79 -9.31 46.56
CA VAL A 14 45.69 -10.22 45.86
C VAL A 14 45.77 -11.50 46.68
N VAL A 15 45.39 -12.64 46.11
CA VAL A 15 45.83 -13.97 46.58
C VAL A 15 46.03 -14.91 45.40
N GLY A 16 47.30 -15.30 45.19
CA GLY A 16 47.70 -16.67 44.87
C GLY A 16 47.40 -17.21 43.48
N ALA A 17 48.27 -16.90 42.52
CA ALA A 17 48.48 -17.74 41.35
C ALA A 17 48.94 -19.15 41.79
N THR A 18 48.18 -20.18 41.43
CA THR A 18 48.72 -21.54 41.27
C THR A 18 48.50 -21.94 39.82
N ALA A 19 49.59 -21.93 39.06
CA ALA A 19 49.66 -22.54 37.76
C ALA A 19 49.44 -24.05 37.93
N CYS A 20 48.41 -24.58 37.27
CA CYS A 20 48.37 -25.99 36.90
C CYS A 20 48.65 -26.06 35.40
N SER A 21 49.89 -26.44 35.08
CA SER A 21 50.27 -27.01 33.80
C SER A 21 49.59 -28.37 33.65
N GLY A 22 48.73 -28.50 32.65
CA GLY A 22 48.15 -29.76 32.21
C GLY A 22 47.71 -29.61 30.77
N GLU A 23 48.56 -30.07 29.85
CA GLU A 23 48.14 -30.48 28.51
C GLU A 23 47.21 -31.68 28.68
N ASP A 24 45.91 -31.43 28.82
CA ASP A 24 44.89 -32.46 28.66
C ASP A 24 43.98 -32.00 27.52
N ALA A 25 44.07 -32.72 26.39
CA ALA A 25 43.05 -32.66 25.36
C ALA A 25 41.67 -32.93 26.02
N PRO A 26 40.59 -32.24 25.60
CA PRO A 26 39.27 -32.57 26.13
C PRO A 26 38.90 -34.01 25.77
N PRO A 27 38.19 -34.73 26.68
CA PRO A 27 37.90 -36.14 26.52
C PRO A 27 36.95 -36.41 25.33
N ASP A 28 37.02 -37.61 24.77
CA ASP A 28 35.99 -38.17 23.87
C ASP A 28 34.57 -37.99 24.47
N PRO A 29 33.53 -37.81 23.63
CA PRO A 29 32.27 -37.16 24.00
C PRO A 29 31.37 -37.99 24.94
N PRO A 30 30.56 -37.35 25.81
CA PRO A 30 29.38 -37.99 26.37
C PRO A 30 28.34 -38.20 25.24
N LYS A 31 27.95 -39.47 25.05
CA LYS A 31 26.98 -39.97 24.07
C LYS A 31 25.53 -39.75 24.53
N ASP A 32 25.16 -38.52 24.84
CA ASP A 32 23.76 -38.17 25.00
C ASP A 32 23.33 -37.53 23.67
N GLU A 33 22.38 -38.19 22.98
CA GLU A 33 21.75 -37.66 21.78
C GLU A 33 20.94 -36.41 22.17
N CYS A 34 21.07 -35.35 21.38
CA CYS A 34 20.31 -34.12 21.55
C CYS A 34 19.82 -33.62 20.19
N GLY A 35 18.66 -33.00 20.15
CA GLY A 35 18.21 -32.12 19.06
C GLY A 35 18.34 -30.64 19.42
N TYR A 36 18.25 -30.31 20.71
CA TYR A 36 18.14 -28.93 21.18
C TYR A 36 19.12 -28.64 22.33
N HIS A 37 19.53 -27.38 22.49
CA HIS A 37 20.49 -26.99 23.53
C HIS A 37 19.97 -27.22 24.96
N ASP A 38 18.66 -27.17 25.17
CA ASP A 38 18.00 -27.40 26.48
C ASP A 38 18.00 -28.88 26.91
N GLU A 39 18.29 -29.80 26.00
CA GLU A 39 18.40 -31.24 26.27
C GLU A 39 19.78 -31.63 26.80
N CYS A 40 20.77 -30.76 26.65
CA CYS A 40 22.13 -31.03 27.10
C CYS A 40 22.35 -30.68 28.59
N PRO A 41 23.26 -31.40 29.29
CA PRO A 41 23.64 -31.07 30.66
C PRO A 41 24.16 -29.63 30.81
N THR A 42 24.04 -29.07 32.02
CA THR A 42 24.54 -27.72 32.34
C THR A 42 26.01 -27.57 31.93
N GLY A 43 26.31 -26.51 31.16
CA GLY A 43 27.65 -26.27 30.61
C GLY A 43 27.94 -26.94 29.26
N GLN A 44 26.96 -27.63 28.67
CA GLN A 44 27.06 -28.23 27.33
C GLN A 44 26.01 -27.69 26.35
N VAL A 45 26.30 -27.74 25.06
CA VAL A 45 25.41 -27.32 23.96
C VAL A 45 25.26 -28.46 22.97
N CYS A 46 24.09 -28.54 22.35
CA CYS A 46 23.86 -29.47 21.26
C CYS A 46 24.55 -28.99 19.98
N TYR A 47 25.31 -29.86 19.32
CA TYR A 47 25.91 -29.60 18.01
C TYR A 47 25.97 -30.93 17.24
N GLU A 48 25.51 -30.95 15.98
CA GLU A 48 25.49 -32.17 15.14
C GLU A 48 24.92 -33.43 15.84
N GLY A 49 23.90 -33.26 16.69
CA GLY A 49 23.19 -34.35 17.36
C GLY A 49 23.80 -34.87 18.66
N ALA A 50 24.87 -34.24 19.18
CA ALA A 50 25.52 -34.63 20.43
C ALA A 50 25.83 -33.42 21.33
N CYS A 51 25.93 -33.67 22.64
CA CYS A 51 26.25 -32.64 23.61
C CYS A 51 27.77 -32.40 23.73
N TYR A 52 28.20 -31.16 23.49
CA TYR A 52 29.59 -30.73 23.60
C TYR A 52 29.76 -29.68 24.69
N ALA A 53 30.92 -29.65 25.33
CA ALA A 53 31.25 -28.59 26.29
C ALA A 53 31.26 -27.21 25.61
N THR A 54 30.68 -26.21 26.27
CA THR A 54 30.73 -24.80 25.84
C THR A 54 31.36 -23.92 26.92
N ALA A 55 31.60 -22.65 26.60
CA ALA A 55 32.09 -21.63 27.51
C ALA A 55 31.05 -20.53 27.75
N SER A 56 31.16 -19.86 28.91
CA SER A 56 30.50 -18.58 29.14
C SER A 56 31.16 -17.48 28.31
N CYS A 57 30.39 -16.54 27.80
CA CYS A 57 30.88 -15.42 27.02
C CYS A 57 30.21 -14.11 27.47
N VAL A 58 30.90 -13.01 27.19
CA VAL A 58 30.34 -11.65 27.26
C VAL A 58 30.41 -11.00 25.88
N GLU A 59 31.39 -11.41 25.07
CA GLU A 59 31.57 -10.96 23.71
C GLU A 59 31.84 -12.18 22.81
N ARG A 60 31.50 -12.08 21.52
CA ARG A 60 31.67 -13.18 20.55
C ARG A 60 33.09 -13.75 20.51
N ARG A 61 34.12 -12.91 20.62
CA ARG A 61 35.53 -13.35 20.62
C ARG A 61 35.86 -14.39 21.70
N ASN A 62 35.09 -14.43 22.79
CA ASN A 62 35.26 -15.44 23.84
C ASN A 62 34.95 -16.86 23.33
N CYS A 63 34.20 -16.99 22.24
CA CYS A 63 33.76 -18.28 21.71
C CYS A 63 34.78 -18.97 20.83
N ARG A 64 35.82 -18.27 20.35
CA ARG A 64 36.88 -18.83 19.49
C ARG A 64 37.67 -19.98 20.12
N THR A 65 37.65 -20.08 21.45
CA THR A 65 38.36 -21.12 22.20
C THR A 65 37.54 -22.40 22.38
N VAL A 66 36.25 -22.37 22.01
CA VAL A 66 35.35 -23.52 22.09
C VAL A 66 35.50 -24.34 20.79
N PRO A 67 35.81 -25.65 20.86
CA PRO A 67 36.08 -26.45 19.66
C PRO A 67 34.95 -26.47 18.63
N VAL A 68 33.68 -26.56 19.07
CA VAL A 68 32.51 -26.50 18.16
C VAL A 68 32.31 -25.13 17.50
N CYS A 69 33.10 -24.14 17.89
CA CYS A 69 33.04 -22.76 17.40
C CYS A 69 34.21 -22.40 16.47
N GLU A 70 34.99 -23.38 16.02
CA GLU A 70 36.06 -23.18 15.04
C GLU A 70 35.51 -22.51 13.76
N GLY A 71 36.26 -21.52 13.23
CA GLY A 71 35.84 -20.74 12.06
C GLY A 71 34.76 -19.68 12.35
N ASP A 72 34.67 -19.21 13.60
CA ASP A 72 33.71 -18.19 14.04
C ASP A 72 32.25 -18.61 13.82
N LYS A 73 31.95 -19.91 13.95
CA LYS A 73 30.60 -20.50 13.76
C LYS A 73 29.66 -20.34 14.96
N CYS A 74 30.17 -19.79 16.06
CA CYS A 74 29.36 -19.47 17.23
C CYS A 74 29.20 -17.96 17.42
N PHE A 75 28.11 -17.63 18.09
CA PHE A 75 27.85 -16.30 18.63
C PHE A 75 27.75 -16.38 20.15
N CYS A 76 27.83 -15.22 20.79
CA CYS A 76 27.55 -15.11 22.21
C CYS A 76 26.07 -14.80 22.39
N ASN A 77 25.28 -15.75 22.89
CA ASN A 77 23.87 -15.52 23.16
C ASN A 77 23.74 -14.68 24.44
N GLU A 78 23.16 -13.49 24.33
CA GLU A 78 23.11 -12.51 25.42
C GLU A 78 22.22 -12.96 26.58
N ASP A 79 21.15 -13.70 26.30
CA ASP A 79 20.21 -14.19 27.31
C ASP A 79 20.85 -15.24 28.23
N THR A 80 21.63 -16.14 27.64
CA THR A 80 22.26 -17.24 28.37
C THR A 80 23.71 -16.94 28.78
N ASN A 81 24.35 -15.93 28.19
CA ASN A 81 25.78 -15.63 28.31
C ASN A 81 26.67 -16.84 27.97
N ARG A 82 26.29 -17.58 26.92
CA ARG A 82 26.97 -18.81 26.48
C ARG A 82 27.29 -18.77 24.99
N CYS A 83 28.39 -19.44 24.64
CA CYS A 83 28.75 -19.66 23.24
C CYS A 83 27.85 -20.73 22.63
N LEU A 84 27.02 -20.34 21.66
CA LEU A 84 26.11 -21.25 20.96
C LEU A 84 26.55 -21.38 19.50
N PRO A 85 26.59 -22.60 18.93
CA PRO A 85 26.75 -22.77 17.49
C PRO A 85 25.53 -22.18 16.78
N ALA A 86 25.77 -21.36 15.76
CA ALA A 86 24.68 -20.76 15.00
C ALA A 86 24.10 -21.77 14.00
N CYS A 87 22.79 -21.98 14.01
CA CYS A 87 22.08 -22.43 12.80
C CYS A 87 22.00 -21.26 11.80
N VAL A 88 21.93 -21.55 10.51
CA VAL A 88 21.71 -20.56 9.45
C VAL A 88 20.33 -20.73 8.82
N LEU A 89 19.92 -21.98 8.62
CA LEU A 89 18.68 -22.39 7.98
C LEU A 89 17.94 -23.40 8.87
N ASP A 90 16.65 -23.63 8.59
CA ASP A 90 15.88 -24.61 9.35
C ASP A 90 16.34 -26.07 9.10
N ASP A 91 17.01 -26.37 7.99
CA ASP A 91 17.61 -27.68 7.75
C ASP A 91 18.91 -27.94 8.50
N ASP A 92 19.46 -26.93 9.19
CA ASP A 92 20.49 -27.14 10.20
C ASP A 92 19.90 -27.67 11.52
N CYS A 93 18.58 -27.58 11.68
CA CYS A 93 17.84 -27.97 12.89
C CYS A 93 17.15 -29.33 12.74
N PRO A 94 16.71 -29.94 13.86
CA PRO A 94 15.86 -31.13 13.82
C PRO A 94 14.61 -30.95 12.93
N ALA A 95 14.01 -32.05 12.48
CA ALA A 95 12.86 -32.02 11.55
C ALA A 95 11.63 -31.30 12.11
N ASP A 96 11.48 -31.26 13.43
CA ASP A 96 10.45 -30.53 14.18
C ASP A 96 10.89 -29.12 14.60
N GLY A 97 12.07 -28.66 14.19
CA GLY A 97 12.61 -27.35 14.53
C GLY A 97 12.69 -26.36 13.37
N HIS A 98 13.01 -25.12 13.73
CA HIS A 98 13.37 -24.03 12.83
C HIS A 98 14.55 -23.22 13.40
N CYS A 99 15.24 -22.48 12.55
CA CYS A 99 16.32 -21.60 13.00
C CYS A 99 15.75 -20.21 13.31
N LEU A 100 15.86 -19.80 14.57
CA LEU A 100 15.43 -18.50 15.06
C LEU A 100 16.64 -17.80 15.70
N ASP A 101 17.07 -16.68 15.10
CA ASP A 101 18.19 -15.87 15.60
C ASP A 101 19.45 -16.68 15.93
N GLY A 102 19.76 -17.65 15.06
CA GLY A 102 20.92 -18.54 15.19
C GLY A 102 20.74 -19.70 16.17
N VAL A 103 19.56 -19.88 16.77
CA VAL A 103 19.26 -21.00 17.68
C VAL A 103 18.22 -21.92 17.04
N CYS A 104 18.45 -23.22 17.11
CA CYS A 104 17.41 -24.19 16.77
C CYS A 104 16.34 -24.22 17.86
N GLU A 105 15.11 -23.88 17.49
CA GLU A 105 13.94 -23.94 18.35
C GLU A 105 12.91 -24.92 17.81
N ARG A 106 12.03 -25.43 18.68
CA ARG A 106 10.92 -26.31 18.26
C ARG A 106 9.87 -25.47 17.54
N TYR A 107 9.46 -25.89 16.35
CA TYR A 107 8.43 -25.18 15.59
C TYR A 107 7.06 -25.40 16.25
N PRO A 108 6.37 -24.33 16.69
CA PRO A 108 5.26 -24.47 17.63
C PRO A 108 3.90 -24.77 16.98
N VAL A 109 3.81 -24.73 15.65
CA VAL A 109 2.55 -24.93 14.92
C VAL A 109 2.36 -26.41 14.61
N ASP A 110 1.41 -27.05 15.29
CA ASP A 110 0.96 -28.41 14.97
C ASP A 110 -0.17 -28.38 13.94
N ALA A 111 0.15 -28.77 12.70
CA ALA A 111 -0.82 -28.85 11.62
C ALA A 111 -1.50 -30.23 11.50
N THR A 112 -1.28 -31.12 12.46
CA THR A 112 -1.84 -32.47 12.43
C THR A 112 -3.37 -32.43 12.49
N GLY A 113 -4.02 -32.92 11.45
CA GLY A 113 -5.49 -33.06 11.39
C GLY A 113 -6.23 -31.95 10.64
N TRP A 114 -5.54 -30.95 10.09
CA TRP A 114 -6.17 -29.99 9.17
C TRP A 114 -6.50 -30.66 7.83
N MET A 115 -7.68 -30.36 7.29
CA MET A 115 -8.16 -30.93 6.04
C MET A 115 -7.56 -30.20 4.83
N PRO A 116 -7.18 -30.92 3.76
CA PRO A 116 -6.83 -30.29 2.49
C PRO A 116 -7.98 -29.43 1.96
N ALA A 117 -7.65 -28.30 1.34
CA ALA A 117 -8.65 -27.38 0.79
C ALA A 117 -9.31 -27.85 -0.52
N THR A 118 -8.86 -28.97 -1.10
CA THR A 118 -9.26 -29.45 -2.43
C THR A 118 -9.79 -30.89 -2.41
N GLY A 119 -10.53 -31.27 -3.46
CA GLY A 119 -10.90 -32.65 -3.76
C GLY A 119 -9.97 -33.29 -4.80
N ASP A 120 -10.41 -34.42 -5.37
CA ASP A 120 -9.57 -35.26 -6.25
C ASP A 120 -9.87 -35.09 -7.75
N THR A 121 -10.96 -34.40 -8.11
CA THR A 121 -11.45 -34.36 -9.50
C THR A 121 -11.66 -32.95 -10.00
N ARG A 122 -11.14 -32.65 -11.20
CA ARG A 122 -11.35 -31.37 -11.85
C ARG A 122 -12.82 -31.24 -12.31
N GLY A 123 -13.44 -30.13 -11.96
CA GLY A 123 -14.81 -29.77 -12.24
C GLY A 123 -14.93 -28.35 -12.78
N GLN A 124 -16.15 -27.81 -12.69
CA GLN A 124 -16.43 -26.44 -13.09
C GLN A 124 -15.78 -25.45 -12.13
N LEU A 125 -15.16 -24.39 -12.66
CA LEU A 125 -14.55 -23.33 -11.87
C LEU A 125 -15.58 -22.75 -10.88
N GLN A 126 -15.19 -22.69 -9.61
CA GLN A 126 -15.84 -21.95 -8.55
C GLN A 126 -14.96 -20.76 -8.19
N VAL A 127 -15.57 -19.59 -8.01
CA VAL A 127 -14.89 -18.41 -7.46
C VAL A 127 -15.70 -17.83 -6.32
N GLY A 128 -15.03 -17.62 -5.19
CA GLY A 128 -15.57 -16.89 -4.04
C GLY A 128 -14.82 -15.59 -3.83
N LEU A 129 -15.55 -14.54 -3.46
CA LEU A 129 -15.04 -13.18 -3.35
C LEU A 129 -15.33 -12.61 -1.96
N ALA A 130 -14.35 -11.94 -1.37
CA ALA A 130 -14.53 -11.24 -0.11
C ALA A 130 -13.85 -9.86 -0.12
N ARG A 131 -14.44 -8.96 0.66
CA ARG A 131 -13.98 -7.60 0.93
C ARG A 131 -14.19 -7.34 2.42
N VAL A 132 -13.12 -7.05 3.13
CA VAL A 132 -13.12 -6.83 4.59
C VAL A 132 -12.35 -5.54 4.87
N ALA A 133 -12.90 -4.66 5.70
CA ALA A 133 -12.17 -3.48 6.15
C ALA A 133 -11.01 -3.91 7.06
N LEU A 134 -9.82 -3.32 6.87
CA LEU A 134 -8.69 -3.59 7.75
C LEU A 134 -8.99 -3.06 9.17
N ASP A 135 -8.84 -3.90 10.19
CA ASP A 135 -8.71 -3.43 11.57
C ASP A 135 -7.27 -2.94 11.78
N PHE A 136 -7.12 -1.64 11.99
CA PHE A 136 -5.89 -1.00 12.38
C PHE A 136 -6.19 0.15 13.33
N PRO A 137 -5.31 0.43 14.30
CA PRO A 137 -5.51 1.57 15.18
C PRO A 137 -5.13 2.87 14.46
N MET A 138 -6.04 3.85 14.46
CA MET A 138 -5.72 5.17 13.93
C MET A 138 -4.58 5.81 14.74
N GLY A 139 -3.63 6.45 14.05
CA GLY A 139 -2.41 6.94 14.68
C GLY A 139 -1.21 6.02 14.55
N VAL A 140 -1.36 4.81 14.04
CA VAL A 140 -0.22 3.97 13.66
C VAL A 140 0.65 4.69 12.63
N SER A 141 1.97 4.47 12.70
CA SER A 141 2.91 4.95 11.67
C SER A 141 2.60 4.32 10.31
N LEU A 142 2.97 5.00 9.22
CA LEU A 142 2.79 4.50 7.85
C LEU A 142 4.09 3.92 7.29
N ALA A 143 3.97 2.87 6.48
CA ALA A 143 5.10 2.08 5.99
C ALA A 143 5.73 2.70 4.72
N GLY A 144 6.98 2.36 4.40
CA GLY A 144 7.70 2.83 3.21
C GLY A 144 8.80 3.85 3.53
N TYR A 145 8.44 5.08 3.88
CA TYR A 145 9.44 6.14 4.12
C TYR A 145 10.09 6.08 5.51
N GLY A 146 11.41 5.98 5.55
CA GLY A 146 12.18 5.92 6.80
C GLY A 146 12.26 7.20 7.63
N SER A 147 12.10 8.37 7.01
CA SER A 147 12.16 9.67 7.72
C SER A 147 10.78 10.30 7.92
N ARG A 148 9.76 9.46 8.13
CA ARG A 148 8.36 9.87 8.14
C ARG A 148 8.05 10.88 9.25
N LEU A 149 7.50 12.03 8.85
CA LEU A 149 6.95 13.02 9.76
C LEU A 149 5.48 12.70 10.05
N GLY A 150 4.98 13.14 11.20
CA GLY A 150 3.58 12.93 11.56
C GLY A 150 3.24 13.44 12.96
N PRO A 151 1.93 13.52 13.28
CA PRO A 151 1.47 13.78 14.63
C PRO A 151 2.02 12.77 15.63
N ARG A 152 2.17 13.23 16.87
CA ARG A 152 2.34 12.33 18.01
C ARG A 152 1.01 11.68 18.32
N THR A 153 0.99 10.36 18.42
CA THR A 153 -0.22 9.57 18.65
C THR A 153 0.06 8.47 19.68
N PRO A 154 -0.95 7.74 20.15
CA PRO A 154 -0.74 6.58 21.02
C PRO A 154 -0.05 5.39 20.31
N TYR A 155 -0.16 5.31 18.99
CA TYR A 155 0.27 4.16 18.19
C TYR A 155 1.53 4.39 17.35
N GLN A 156 2.11 5.59 17.38
CA GLN A 156 3.39 5.87 16.76
C GLN A 156 4.56 5.27 17.57
N ASP A 157 5.69 5.04 16.90
CA ASP A 157 6.96 4.68 17.56
C ASP A 157 8.16 5.44 16.97
N SER A 158 9.06 4.73 16.28
CA SER A 158 10.23 5.30 15.60
C SER A 158 9.89 6.22 14.42
N LEU A 159 8.63 6.19 13.94
CA LEU A 159 8.12 7.02 12.85
C LEU A 159 6.88 7.81 13.29
N GLY A 160 6.62 8.97 12.69
CA GLY A 160 5.40 9.75 12.95
C GLY A 160 4.11 8.97 12.71
N GLY A 161 3.07 9.25 13.51
CA GLY A 161 1.77 8.58 13.40
C GLY A 161 0.88 9.14 12.28
N SER A 162 -0.21 8.43 11.97
CA SER A 162 -1.28 8.90 11.08
C SER A 162 -2.35 9.72 11.84
N HIS A 163 -3.26 10.39 11.12
CA HIS A 163 -4.46 10.97 11.77
C HIS A 163 -5.73 10.91 10.93
N SER A 164 -5.68 10.41 9.72
CA SER A 164 -6.84 10.35 8.83
C SER A 164 -6.74 9.17 7.88
N TRP A 165 -7.86 8.81 7.28
CA TRP A 165 -7.89 8.02 6.05
C TRP A 165 -8.70 8.73 4.98
N PHE A 166 -8.28 8.55 3.72
CA PHE A 166 -8.96 9.10 2.55
C PHE A 166 -9.81 8.04 1.83
N ASP A 167 -9.24 6.85 1.62
CA ASP A 167 -9.93 5.63 1.20
C ASP A 167 -9.66 4.56 2.26
N ARG A 168 -10.71 4.14 2.98
CA ARG A 168 -10.57 3.16 4.06
C ARG A 168 -9.83 1.91 3.54
N PRO A 169 -8.73 1.47 4.19
CA PRO A 169 -8.01 0.28 3.82
C PRO A 169 -8.87 -0.99 3.80
N GLU A 170 -8.73 -1.79 2.75
CA GLU A 170 -9.51 -3.01 2.56
C GLU A 170 -8.64 -4.19 2.17
N VAL A 171 -8.95 -5.32 2.79
CA VAL A 171 -8.48 -6.65 2.42
C VAL A 171 -9.45 -7.22 1.41
N ARG A 172 -8.93 -7.68 0.27
CA ARG A 172 -9.73 -8.33 -0.77
C ARG A 172 -9.20 -9.73 -1.01
N ALA A 173 -10.08 -10.72 -1.03
CA ALA A 173 -9.73 -12.12 -1.26
C ALA A 173 -10.55 -12.70 -2.40
N ALA A 174 -9.90 -13.49 -3.25
CA ALA A 174 -10.54 -14.26 -4.32
C ALA A 174 -10.06 -15.72 -4.26
N ALA A 175 -10.97 -16.63 -3.91
CA ALA A 175 -10.70 -18.07 -3.89
C ALA A 175 -11.04 -18.67 -5.25
N PHE A 176 -10.06 -19.22 -5.96
CA PHE A 176 -10.23 -19.93 -7.22
C PHE A 176 -10.12 -21.42 -6.97
N ASP A 177 -11.14 -22.18 -7.37
CA ASP A 177 -11.26 -23.60 -7.08
C ASP A 177 -11.87 -24.34 -8.26
N ASP A 178 -11.18 -25.33 -8.80
CA ASP A 178 -11.74 -26.19 -9.85
C ASP A 178 -12.05 -27.61 -9.37
N GLY A 179 -12.14 -27.82 -8.06
CA GLY A 179 -12.40 -29.09 -7.42
C GLY A 179 -11.15 -29.96 -7.22
N LYS A 180 -10.10 -29.80 -8.04
CA LYS A 180 -8.82 -30.51 -7.90
C LYS A 180 -7.75 -29.62 -7.27
N GLU A 181 -7.69 -28.36 -7.68
CA GLU A 181 -6.74 -27.36 -7.21
C GLU A 181 -7.49 -26.13 -6.68
N LEU A 182 -6.93 -25.52 -5.64
CA LEU A 182 -7.45 -24.29 -5.03
C LEU A 182 -6.30 -23.36 -4.71
N PHE A 183 -6.52 -22.06 -4.91
CA PHE A 183 -5.73 -21.02 -4.27
C PHE A 183 -6.60 -19.82 -3.89
N VAL A 184 -6.11 -19.03 -2.94
CA VAL A 184 -6.73 -17.76 -2.54
C VAL A 184 -5.76 -16.63 -2.87
N LEU A 185 -6.12 -15.78 -3.82
CA LEU A 185 -5.43 -14.51 -4.03
C LEU A 185 -5.87 -13.55 -2.91
N LEU A 186 -4.93 -13.12 -2.07
CA LEU A 186 -5.17 -12.22 -0.95
C LEU A 186 -4.46 -10.89 -1.21
N ARG A 187 -5.22 -9.86 -1.61
CA ARG A 187 -4.72 -8.49 -1.73
C ARG A 187 -4.81 -7.82 -0.37
N THR A 188 -3.65 -7.54 0.23
CA THR A 188 -3.56 -6.88 1.53
C THR A 188 -3.27 -5.38 1.36
N PRO A 189 -3.94 -4.48 2.09
CA PRO A 189 -3.69 -3.04 2.02
C PRO A 189 -2.44 -2.70 2.84
N THR A 190 -1.29 -3.22 2.44
CA THR A 190 0.01 -3.04 3.08
C THR A 190 1.02 -2.47 2.10
N CYS A 191 2.17 -2.00 2.60
CA CYS A 191 3.26 -1.56 1.74
C CYS A 191 4.00 -2.78 1.13
N TRP A 192 4.08 -3.89 1.85
CA TRP A 192 4.61 -5.16 1.32
C TRP A 192 3.96 -6.36 2.03
N SER A 193 4.17 -7.55 1.48
CA SER A 193 3.86 -8.83 2.12
C SER A 193 5.03 -9.34 2.95
N THR A 194 4.77 -10.16 3.96
CA THR A 194 5.82 -10.89 4.69
C THR A 194 5.35 -12.33 4.88
N ASP A 195 6.25 -13.31 4.89
CA ASP A 195 5.84 -14.70 5.14
C ASP A 195 5.23 -14.85 6.55
N PHE A 196 5.61 -14.00 7.51
CA PHE A 196 4.99 -14.04 8.84
C PHE A 196 3.51 -13.62 8.82
N LEU A 197 3.14 -12.60 8.06
CA LEU A 197 1.73 -12.23 7.86
C LEU A 197 0.96 -13.37 7.21
N LEU A 198 1.55 -14.00 6.18
CA LEU A 198 0.92 -15.10 5.46
C LEU A 198 0.74 -16.33 6.35
N ALA A 199 1.81 -16.77 7.01
CA ALA A 199 1.83 -17.94 7.88
C ALA A 199 0.82 -17.78 9.03
N ARG A 200 0.80 -16.62 9.68
CA ARG A 200 -0.15 -16.33 10.77
C ARG A 200 -1.59 -16.28 10.27
N THR A 201 -1.82 -15.69 9.09
CA THR A 201 -3.16 -15.69 8.46
C THR A 201 -3.64 -17.12 8.19
N ALA A 202 -2.80 -17.95 7.58
CA ALA A 202 -3.13 -19.33 7.28
C ALA A 202 -3.38 -20.17 8.55
N GLU A 203 -2.57 -19.98 9.60
CA GLU A 203 -2.77 -20.61 10.90
C GLU A 203 -4.13 -20.23 11.50
N LYS A 204 -4.50 -18.94 11.49
CA LYS A 204 -5.81 -18.49 11.99
C LYS A 204 -6.97 -19.10 11.22
N VAL A 205 -6.89 -19.12 9.88
CA VAL A 205 -7.90 -19.77 9.03
C VAL A 205 -8.02 -21.25 9.39
N ALA A 206 -6.90 -21.96 9.55
CA ALA A 206 -6.90 -23.37 9.86
C ALA A 206 -7.48 -23.65 11.28
N LEU A 207 -7.13 -22.84 12.28
CA LEU A 207 -7.69 -22.97 13.63
C LEU A 207 -9.19 -22.69 13.68
N ARG A 208 -9.70 -21.77 12.86
CA ARG A 208 -11.11 -21.36 12.86
C ARG A 208 -11.99 -22.26 11.99
N THR A 209 -11.44 -22.80 10.89
CA THR A 209 -12.21 -23.55 9.87
C THR A 209 -11.86 -25.04 9.77
N GLY A 210 -10.68 -25.43 10.25
CA GLY A 210 -10.09 -26.76 10.05
C GLY A 210 -9.47 -26.99 8.67
N ILE A 211 -9.44 -25.98 7.79
CA ILE A 211 -8.90 -26.08 6.42
C ILE A 211 -7.46 -25.60 6.39
N ASP A 212 -6.55 -26.41 5.85
CA ASP A 212 -5.16 -26.01 5.63
C ASP A 212 -5.01 -25.20 4.34
N VAL A 213 -4.65 -23.93 4.50
CA VAL A 213 -4.39 -23.00 3.38
C VAL A 213 -2.96 -22.46 3.37
N ARG A 214 -2.03 -23.01 4.16
CA ARG A 214 -0.66 -22.46 4.32
C ARG A 214 0.10 -22.29 3.02
N ASP A 215 0.00 -23.27 2.13
CA ASP A 215 0.64 -23.23 0.81
C ASP A 215 -0.39 -22.98 -0.30
N ARG A 216 -1.52 -22.35 0.04
CA ARG A 216 -2.64 -22.07 -0.86
C ARG A 216 -3.00 -20.59 -0.95
N ILE A 217 -2.36 -19.72 -0.16
CA ILE A 217 -2.54 -18.27 -0.22
C ILE A 217 -1.48 -17.66 -1.14
N VAL A 218 -1.93 -16.81 -2.06
CA VAL A 218 -1.09 -15.90 -2.84
C VAL A 218 -1.32 -14.49 -2.33
N GLN A 219 -0.47 -14.05 -1.41
CA GLN A 219 -0.56 -12.69 -0.85
C GLN A 219 0.08 -11.68 -1.80
N SER A 220 -0.56 -10.53 -2.01
CA SER A 220 -0.03 -9.40 -2.80
C SER A 220 -0.32 -8.08 -2.09
N ALA A 221 0.68 -7.20 -2.05
CA ALA A 221 0.54 -5.83 -1.55
C ALA A 221 0.57 -4.82 -2.73
N PRO A 222 -0.28 -3.78 -2.73
CA PRO A 222 -0.28 -2.72 -3.74
C PRO A 222 0.92 -1.77 -3.61
N HIS A 223 1.73 -1.89 -2.56
CA HIS A 223 2.89 -1.03 -2.29
C HIS A 223 2.56 0.45 -2.12
N SER A 224 1.49 0.74 -1.37
CA SER A 224 1.25 2.11 -0.88
C SER A 224 2.15 2.42 0.31
N HIS A 225 2.92 3.50 0.19
CA HIS A 225 3.71 4.08 1.28
C HIS A 225 2.85 4.85 2.29
N ALA A 226 1.52 4.85 2.10
CA ALA A 226 0.54 5.48 2.96
C ALA A 226 -0.38 4.47 3.65
N GLN A 227 0.08 3.23 3.83
CA GLN A 227 -0.64 2.18 4.58
C GLN A 227 -0.03 1.94 5.97
N PRO A 228 -0.82 1.41 6.93
CA PRO A 228 -0.34 1.10 8.28
C PRO A 228 0.95 0.25 8.30
N ALA A 229 1.89 0.63 9.16
CA ALA A 229 3.18 -0.05 9.36
C ALA A 229 3.17 -0.98 10.58
N ARG A 230 4.36 -1.22 11.16
CA ARG A 230 4.58 -1.91 12.44
C ARG A 230 4.19 -3.39 12.46
N TYR A 231 4.04 -4.00 11.29
CA TYR A 231 3.73 -5.42 11.13
C TYR A 231 4.94 -6.29 10.76
N TRP A 232 6.07 -5.69 10.37
CA TRP A 232 7.26 -6.43 9.99
C TRP A 232 8.12 -6.69 11.22
N HIS A 233 8.15 -7.93 11.69
CA HIS A 233 9.11 -8.38 12.69
C HIS A 233 10.46 -8.44 11.99
N LEU A 234 11.32 -7.43 12.15
CA LEU A 234 12.66 -7.37 11.58
C LEU A 234 13.54 -6.53 12.52
N VAL A 235 14.63 -7.13 13.02
CA VAL A 235 15.60 -6.51 13.96
C VAL A 235 14.95 -5.71 15.10
N VAL A 236 13.91 -6.29 15.71
CA VAL A 236 13.11 -5.66 16.77
C VAL A 236 14.00 -5.24 17.95
N GLY A 237 13.80 -4.01 18.44
CA GLY A 237 14.53 -3.49 19.60
C GLY A 237 15.87 -2.81 19.27
N LEU A 238 16.39 -2.94 18.03
CA LEU A 238 17.59 -2.20 17.59
C LEU A 238 17.28 -0.77 17.13
N GLY A 239 16.00 -0.37 17.12
CA GLY A 239 15.56 0.94 16.69
C GLY A 239 15.60 1.13 15.18
N PHE A 240 15.78 0.07 14.39
CA PHE A 240 15.87 0.10 12.93
C PHE A 240 14.51 0.34 12.23
N GLY A 241 13.40 0.48 12.97
CA GLY A 241 12.12 0.84 12.38
C GLY A 241 12.12 2.17 11.62
N PHE A 242 13.11 3.04 11.86
CA PHE A 242 13.35 4.23 11.03
C PHE A 242 13.73 3.92 9.58
N PHE A 243 13.91 2.66 9.16
CA PHE A 243 14.07 2.31 7.75
C PHE A 243 12.74 2.20 6.99
N GLY A 244 11.63 2.62 7.61
CA GLY A 244 10.35 2.82 6.93
C GLY A 244 9.27 1.84 7.32
N TYR A 245 9.51 0.97 8.30
CA TYR A 245 8.52 -0.01 8.76
C TYR A 245 8.02 0.24 10.19
N GLY A 246 8.62 1.20 10.90
CA GLY A 246 8.36 1.47 12.31
C GLY A 246 8.78 0.30 13.21
N GLU A 247 8.79 0.50 14.53
CA GLU A 247 9.03 -0.61 15.44
C GLU A 247 7.87 -1.61 15.40
N PHE A 248 8.16 -2.91 15.40
CA PHE A 248 7.15 -3.96 15.40
C PHE A 248 6.14 -3.79 16.55
N SER A 249 4.89 -4.18 16.29
CA SER A 249 3.81 -4.23 17.29
C SER A 249 2.99 -5.49 17.08
N GLY A 250 3.01 -6.38 18.07
CA GLY A 250 2.20 -7.59 18.08
C GLY A 250 0.70 -7.27 18.05
N GLU A 251 0.25 -6.19 18.70
CA GLU A 251 -1.13 -5.71 18.60
C GLU A 251 -1.55 -5.40 17.16
N VAL A 252 -0.74 -4.60 16.43
CA VAL A 252 -1.05 -4.21 15.05
C VAL A 252 -1.01 -5.42 14.13
N PHE A 253 0.02 -6.26 14.27
CA PHE A 253 0.17 -7.50 13.50
C PHE A 253 -1.01 -8.47 13.69
N GLU A 254 -1.48 -8.67 14.92
CA GLU A 254 -2.61 -9.56 15.21
C GLU A 254 -3.92 -9.04 14.61
N ARG A 255 -4.19 -7.72 14.68
CA ARG A 255 -5.38 -7.10 14.06
C ARG A 255 -5.40 -7.24 12.54
N MET A 256 -4.24 -7.04 11.90
CA MET A 256 -4.10 -7.22 10.45
C MET A 256 -4.35 -8.68 10.06
N THR A 257 -3.70 -9.63 10.73
CA THR A 257 -3.85 -11.06 10.42
C THR A 257 -5.23 -11.61 10.76
N ASP A 258 -5.95 -11.04 11.75
CA ASP A 258 -7.37 -11.33 11.97
C ASP A 258 -8.22 -10.87 10.78
N SER A 259 -8.02 -9.63 10.30
CA SER A 259 -8.73 -9.10 9.13
C SER A 259 -8.43 -9.90 7.85
N PHE A 260 -7.19 -10.38 7.72
CA PHE A 260 -6.76 -11.22 6.60
C PHE A 260 -7.43 -12.60 6.65
N ALA A 261 -7.46 -13.22 7.83
CA ALA A 261 -8.14 -14.49 8.03
C ALA A 261 -9.64 -14.37 7.74
N ASP A 262 -10.30 -13.31 8.22
CA ASP A 262 -11.71 -13.03 7.94
C ASP A 262 -11.99 -12.97 6.43
N ALA A 263 -11.13 -12.27 5.67
CA ALA A 263 -11.27 -12.18 4.22
C ALA A 263 -11.11 -13.55 3.52
N VAL A 264 -10.12 -14.35 3.92
CA VAL A 264 -9.90 -15.69 3.37
C VAL A 264 -11.08 -16.61 3.69
N GLU A 265 -11.55 -16.61 4.93
CA GLU A 265 -12.71 -17.40 5.38
C GLU A 265 -13.97 -17.07 4.57
N LEU A 266 -14.26 -15.78 4.41
CA LEU A 266 -15.41 -15.32 3.63
C LEU A 266 -15.29 -15.68 2.15
N ALA A 267 -14.10 -15.58 1.56
CA ALA A 267 -13.89 -15.96 0.16
C ALA A 267 -14.03 -17.48 -0.04
N LEU A 268 -13.54 -18.30 0.89
CA LEU A 268 -13.73 -19.75 0.84
C LEU A 268 -15.20 -20.15 0.98
N ALA A 269 -15.97 -19.43 1.79
CA ALA A 269 -17.40 -19.64 1.99
C ALA A 269 -18.26 -19.15 0.82
N ASP A 270 -17.83 -18.12 0.09
CA ASP A 270 -18.53 -17.55 -1.07
C ASP A 270 -18.23 -18.28 -2.40
N ARG A 271 -17.57 -19.44 -2.41
CA ARG A 271 -17.29 -20.16 -3.67
C ARG A 271 -18.58 -20.53 -4.40
N GLN A 272 -18.75 -20.03 -5.62
CA GLN A 272 -19.89 -20.33 -6.49
C GLN A 272 -19.45 -20.54 -7.94
N PRO A 273 -20.24 -21.22 -8.78
CA PRO A 273 -19.89 -21.46 -10.18
C PRO A 273 -19.62 -20.17 -10.94
N ALA A 274 -18.50 -20.12 -11.65
CA ALA A 274 -18.01 -18.92 -12.28
C ALA A 274 -17.41 -19.19 -13.66
N ARG A 275 -17.20 -18.12 -14.42
CA ARG A 275 -16.43 -18.10 -15.66
C ARG A 275 -15.25 -17.16 -15.49
N PHE A 276 -14.12 -17.48 -16.09
CA PHE A 276 -12.93 -16.63 -16.06
C PHE A 276 -12.40 -16.39 -17.48
N GLY A 277 -11.87 -15.19 -17.70
CA GLY A 277 -11.16 -14.82 -18.92
C GLY A 277 -10.23 -13.64 -18.67
N TYR A 278 -9.29 -13.44 -19.59
CA TYR A 278 -8.29 -12.39 -19.49
C TYR A 278 -7.88 -11.86 -20.86
N THR A 279 -7.16 -10.74 -20.86
CA THR A 279 -6.38 -10.23 -21.99
C THR A 279 -5.10 -9.57 -21.48
N VAL A 280 -4.08 -9.53 -22.33
CA VAL A 280 -2.81 -8.85 -22.08
C VAL A 280 -2.70 -7.65 -23.01
N LEU A 281 -2.27 -6.52 -22.46
CA LEU A 281 -1.98 -5.30 -23.19
C LEU A 281 -0.50 -4.99 -22.97
N ASP A 282 0.33 -5.20 -23.97
CA ASP A 282 1.71 -4.69 -23.98
C ASP A 282 1.69 -3.24 -24.48
N ASP A 283 2.55 -2.37 -23.92
CA ASP A 283 2.63 -0.94 -24.26
C ASP A 283 1.31 -0.20 -23.96
N PHE A 284 0.72 -0.43 -22.78
CA PHE A 284 -0.59 0.12 -22.42
C PHE A 284 -0.55 1.62 -22.05
N ASP A 285 0.62 2.14 -21.64
CA ASP A 285 0.85 3.54 -21.27
C ASP A 285 2.13 4.10 -21.94
N PRO A 286 2.15 4.20 -23.29
CA PRO A 286 3.33 4.62 -24.05
C PRO A 286 3.71 6.09 -23.80
N GLU A 287 2.76 6.89 -23.31
CA GLU A 287 2.95 8.31 -23.00
C GLU A 287 3.34 8.55 -21.53
N ASN A 288 3.51 7.48 -20.72
CA ASN A 288 3.88 7.55 -19.30
C ASN A 288 2.89 8.39 -18.46
N ARG A 289 1.60 8.32 -18.78
CA ARG A 289 0.53 9.13 -18.15
C ARG A 289 -0.06 8.48 -16.90
N ILE A 290 0.17 7.19 -16.70
CA ILE A 290 -0.25 6.38 -15.55
C ILE A 290 0.98 6.06 -14.69
N HIS A 291 2.05 5.55 -15.30
CA HIS A 291 3.28 5.15 -14.61
C HIS A 291 4.51 5.34 -15.51
N ARG A 292 5.69 5.52 -14.91
CA ARG A 292 6.93 5.84 -15.63
C ARG A 292 8.16 5.25 -14.96
N ASP A 293 9.16 4.93 -15.77
CA ASP A 293 10.50 4.63 -15.28
C ASP A 293 11.04 5.83 -14.48
N ARG A 294 11.67 5.53 -13.35
CA ARG A 294 12.26 6.52 -12.43
C ARG A 294 13.77 6.38 -12.30
N ARG A 295 14.37 5.36 -12.94
CA ARG A 295 15.77 4.98 -12.73
C ARG A 295 16.57 5.15 -14.01
N GLY A 296 17.58 6.01 -13.98
CA GLY A 296 18.40 6.34 -15.16
C GLY A 296 19.70 5.53 -15.24
N GLU A 297 20.13 4.93 -14.13
CA GLU A 297 21.43 4.26 -13.97
C GLU A 297 21.56 3.02 -14.86
N ASN A 298 20.46 2.31 -15.11
CA ASN A 298 20.41 1.14 -16.00
C ASN A 298 20.13 1.47 -17.47
N ASP A 299 19.95 2.74 -17.87
CA ASP A 299 19.49 3.11 -19.22
C ASP A 299 20.33 2.53 -20.37
N ASN A 300 21.65 2.35 -20.17
CA ASN A 300 22.55 1.81 -21.18
C ASN A 300 23.00 0.36 -20.90
N LEU A 301 22.40 -0.33 -19.93
CA LEU A 301 22.66 -1.75 -19.73
C LEU A 301 22.11 -2.56 -20.93
N PRO A 302 22.86 -3.57 -21.41
CA PRO A 302 22.39 -4.41 -22.50
C PRO A 302 21.06 -5.09 -22.18
N GLY A 303 20.08 -4.96 -23.09
CA GLY A 303 18.77 -5.57 -22.91
C GLY A 303 17.83 -4.82 -21.96
N TYR A 304 18.19 -3.63 -21.50
CA TYR A 304 17.32 -2.82 -20.65
C TYR A 304 16.00 -2.44 -21.36
N LEU A 305 14.88 -2.69 -20.67
CA LEU A 305 13.51 -2.51 -21.13
C LEU A 305 12.99 -1.09 -20.90
N LYS A 306 13.61 -0.33 -19.97
CA LYS A 306 13.09 0.92 -19.39
C LYS A 306 11.90 0.74 -18.48
N LYS A 307 10.80 0.20 -19.00
CA LYS A 307 9.55 0.02 -18.24
C LYS A 307 8.85 -1.26 -18.65
N ASP A 308 8.45 -2.07 -17.67
CA ASP A 308 7.46 -3.10 -17.93
C ASP A 308 6.08 -2.47 -18.12
N ASP A 309 5.75 -2.20 -19.38
CA ASP A 309 4.48 -1.58 -19.79
C ASP A 309 3.42 -2.63 -20.18
N ARG A 310 3.44 -3.81 -19.57
CA ARG A 310 2.34 -4.78 -19.70
C ARG A 310 1.32 -4.63 -18.60
N MET A 311 0.07 -4.63 -19.03
CA MET A 311 -1.09 -4.78 -18.18
C MET A 311 -1.79 -6.10 -18.48
N VAL A 312 -2.08 -6.88 -17.44
CA VAL A 312 -3.01 -8.02 -17.52
C VAL A 312 -4.36 -7.59 -17.00
N VAL A 313 -5.41 -7.73 -17.80
CA VAL A 313 -6.80 -7.46 -17.38
C VAL A 313 -7.55 -8.78 -17.33
N MET A 314 -8.18 -9.07 -16.19
CA MET A 314 -8.94 -10.29 -15.98
C MET A 314 -10.36 -9.96 -15.52
N ARG A 315 -11.30 -10.86 -15.81
CA ARG A 315 -12.64 -10.80 -15.25
C ARG A 315 -13.16 -12.16 -14.84
N VAL A 316 -13.94 -12.15 -13.77
CA VAL A 316 -14.71 -13.29 -13.28
C VAL A 316 -16.19 -12.97 -13.42
N ASP A 317 -16.91 -13.82 -14.15
CA ASP A 317 -18.35 -13.70 -14.36
C ASP A 317 -19.10 -14.80 -13.60
N ASP A 318 -20.39 -14.58 -13.36
CA ASP A 318 -21.31 -15.68 -13.10
C ASP A 318 -21.57 -16.53 -14.37
N LEU A 319 -22.36 -17.60 -14.23
CA LEU A 319 -22.66 -18.49 -15.36
C LEU A 319 -23.47 -17.84 -16.49
N ASN A 320 -24.14 -16.70 -16.23
CA ASN A 320 -24.86 -15.94 -17.25
C ASN A 320 -23.93 -14.99 -18.03
N GLY A 321 -22.64 -14.91 -17.65
CA GLY A 321 -21.68 -14.01 -18.27
C GLY A 321 -21.73 -12.57 -17.71
N GLU A 322 -22.37 -12.37 -16.56
CA GLU A 322 -22.39 -11.08 -15.89
C GLU A 322 -21.20 -10.97 -14.91
N PRO A 323 -20.35 -9.93 -15.01
CA PRO A 323 -19.17 -9.78 -14.15
C PRO A 323 -19.51 -9.68 -12.66
N ARG A 324 -18.70 -10.36 -11.83
CA ARG A 324 -18.68 -10.28 -10.37
C ARG A 324 -17.40 -9.63 -9.84
N ALA A 325 -16.29 -9.81 -10.55
CA ALA A 325 -15.02 -9.17 -10.23
C ALA A 325 -14.19 -8.89 -11.48
N VAL A 326 -13.35 -7.86 -11.39
CA VAL A 326 -12.36 -7.48 -12.40
C VAL A 326 -11.01 -7.27 -11.71
N PHE A 327 -9.95 -7.69 -12.36
CA PHE A 327 -8.59 -7.63 -11.82
C PHE A 327 -7.68 -6.95 -12.85
N THR A 328 -6.71 -6.19 -12.37
CA THR A 328 -5.63 -5.66 -13.21
C THR A 328 -4.28 -5.95 -12.56
N ASN A 329 -3.25 -6.21 -13.37
CA ASN A 329 -1.87 -6.37 -12.93
C ASN A 329 -0.92 -5.56 -13.80
N PHE A 330 -0.18 -4.63 -13.19
CA PHE A 330 0.94 -3.89 -13.76
C PHE A 330 1.76 -3.28 -12.60
N GLY A 331 2.99 -2.81 -12.86
CA GLY A 331 3.89 -2.25 -11.85
C GLY A 331 3.75 -0.73 -11.68
N MET A 332 3.51 -0.23 -10.46
CA MET A 332 3.51 1.20 -10.15
C MET A 332 3.68 1.45 -8.64
N HIS A 333 4.72 2.16 -8.20
CA HIS A 333 4.88 2.54 -6.79
C HIS A 333 3.67 3.35 -6.27
N GLY A 334 3.27 3.13 -5.02
CA GLY A 334 2.30 3.96 -4.32
C GLY A 334 2.98 5.07 -3.52
N THR A 335 3.48 6.08 -4.23
CA THR A 335 4.29 7.20 -3.71
C THR A 335 3.78 8.58 -4.14
N ILE A 336 2.48 8.73 -4.38
CA ILE A 336 1.85 10.04 -4.61
C ILE A 336 1.91 10.90 -3.34
N PHE A 337 1.64 10.30 -2.17
CA PHE A 337 1.78 10.98 -0.88
C PHE A 337 3.18 10.82 -0.30
N ASP A 338 3.86 11.94 -0.08
CA ASP A 338 5.25 11.99 0.37
C ASP A 338 5.41 11.69 1.89
N PHE A 339 6.67 11.63 2.35
CA PHE A 339 7.06 11.25 3.72
C PHE A 339 6.45 12.12 4.83
N ASP A 340 5.94 13.32 4.51
CA ASP A 340 5.34 14.26 5.45
C ASP A 340 3.81 14.12 5.57
N SER A 341 3.17 13.32 4.71
CA SER A 341 1.73 13.08 4.74
C SER A 341 1.34 12.08 5.85
N PRO A 342 0.48 12.47 6.80
CA PRO A 342 -0.03 11.57 7.86
C PRO A 342 -1.37 10.89 7.48
N VAL A 343 -1.69 10.85 6.19
CA VAL A 343 -2.96 10.32 5.66
C VAL A 343 -2.79 8.86 5.29
N VAL A 344 -3.69 8.01 5.78
CA VAL A 344 -3.81 6.61 5.34
C VAL A 344 -4.55 6.56 4.00
N THR A 345 -3.96 5.95 2.98
CA THR A 345 -4.58 5.79 1.66
C THR A 345 -4.01 4.61 0.88
N GLY A 346 -4.79 4.05 -0.04
CA GLY A 346 -4.31 3.11 -1.04
C GLY A 346 -3.35 3.73 -2.07
N ASP A 347 -3.17 5.06 -2.07
CA ASP A 347 -2.27 5.80 -2.97
C ASP A 347 -2.57 5.46 -4.46
N ALA A 348 -1.59 5.46 -5.35
CA ALA A 348 -1.78 5.24 -6.78
C ALA A 348 -2.48 3.91 -7.10
N GLY A 349 -2.05 2.80 -6.46
CA GLY A 349 -2.67 1.48 -6.63
C GLY A 349 -4.10 1.43 -6.08
N GLY A 350 -4.39 2.13 -4.98
CA GLY A 350 -5.73 2.34 -4.44
C GLY A 350 -6.61 3.17 -5.36
N GLY A 351 -6.05 4.21 -5.98
CA GLY A 351 -6.66 5.01 -7.03
C GLY A 351 -7.23 4.14 -8.15
N VAL A 352 -6.40 3.22 -8.66
CA VAL A 352 -6.80 2.24 -9.68
C VAL A 352 -7.85 1.27 -9.14
N GLU A 353 -7.68 0.72 -7.95
CA GLU A 353 -8.57 -0.28 -7.38
C GLU A 353 -9.98 0.24 -7.09
N VAL A 354 -10.09 1.44 -6.52
CA VAL A 354 -11.38 2.10 -6.22
C VAL A 354 -12.09 2.48 -7.51
N GLU A 355 -11.39 3.10 -8.47
CA GLU A 355 -11.97 3.45 -9.78
C GLU A 355 -12.40 2.19 -10.55
N LEU A 356 -11.58 1.14 -10.54
CA LEU A 356 -11.91 -0.15 -11.15
C LEU A 356 -13.20 -0.74 -10.55
N THR A 357 -13.37 -0.65 -9.24
CA THR A 357 -14.59 -1.12 -8.54
C THR A 357 -15.81 -0.30 -8.93
N HIS A 358 -15.71 1.03 -8.85
CA HIS A 358 -16.83 1.93 -9.09
C HIS A 358 -17.23 1.99 -10.57
N ALA A 359 -16.26 2.15 -11.47
CA ALA A 359 -16.51 2.28 -12.90
C ALA A 359 -17.01 0.97 -13.52
N ALA A 360 -16.45 -0.18 -13.12
CA ALA A 360 -16.99 -1.48 -13.56
C ALA A 360 -18.41 -1.70 -13.05
N SER A 361 -18.68 -1.40 -11.78
CA SER A 361 -20.02 -1.56 -11.21
C SER A 361 -21.05 -0.66 -11.92
N LYS A 362 -20.66 0.58 -12.24
CA LYS A 362 -21.47 1.50 -13.03
C LYS A 362 -21.71 0.98 -14.46
N LYS A 363 -20.67 0.49 -15.14
CA LYS A 363 -20.75 -0.06 -16.51
C LYS A 363 -21.74 -1.22 -16.61
N TYR A 364 -21.67 -2.16 -15.66
CA TYR A 364 -22.49 -3.37 -15.67
C TYR A 364 -23.80 -3.25 -14.89
N GLY A 365 -24.03 -2.13 -14.19
CA GLY A 365 -25.26 -1.87 -13.43
C GLY A 365 -25.47 -2.80 -12.23
N ARG A 366 -24.38 -3.40 -11.71
CA ARG A 366 -24.39 -4.35 -10.57
C ARG A 366 -23.07 -4.29 -9.80
N PRO A 367 -22.99 -4.82 -8.56
CA PRO A 367 -21.75 -4.79 -7.80
C PRO A 367 -20.69 -5.66 -8.48
N VAL A 368 -19.57 -5.04 -8.88
CA VAL A 368 -18.37 -5.69 -9.40
C VAL A 368 -17.19 -5.29 -8.53
N LEU A 369 -16.47 -6.25 -7.97
CA LEU A 369 -15.31 -6.00 -7.12
C LEU A 369 -14.04 -5.84 -7.96
N GLY A 370 -13.33 -4.71 -7.82
CA GLY A 370 -12.03 -4.49 -8.44
C GLY A 370 -10.89 -5.14 -7.65
N PHE A 371 -9.79 -5.48 -8.30
CA PHE A 371 -8.55 -5.89 -7.65
C PHE A 371 -7.38 -5.25 -8.40
N TYR A 372 -6.53 -4.53 -7.68
CA TYR A 372 -5.23 -4.13 -8.18
C TYR A 372 -4.17 -5.07 -7.64
N ILE A 373 -3.48 -5.77 -8.54
CA ILE A 373 -2.40 -6.72 -8.21
C ILE A 373 -1.09 -6.11 -8.68
N GLN A 374 -0.17 -5.86 -7.77
CA GLN A 374 1.07 -5.18 -8.10
C GLN A 374 1.98 -6.03 -9.02
N GLY A 375 2.65 -5.38 -9.95
CA GLY A 375 3.61 -5.98 -10.87
C GLY A 375 5.06 -5.57 -10.58
N ASN A 376 5.83 -5.39 -11.66
CA ASN A 376 7.25 -5.01 -11.62
C ASN A 376 7.40 -3.52 -11.39
N ALA A 377 7.30 -3.09 -10.13
CA ALA A 377 7.27 -1.67 -9.80
C ALA A 377 8.59 -1.12 -9.25
N GLY A 378 9.64 -1.92 -9.05
CA GLY A 378 10.85 -1.52 -8.34
C GLY A 378 11.45 -0.21 -8.88
N ASP A 379 11.53 -0.06 -10.19
CA ASP A 379 12.04 1.11 -10.92
C ASP A 379 10.91 2.01 -11.47
N ILE A 380 9.66 1.85 -11.02
CA ILE A 380 8.50 2.53 -11.60
C ILE A 380 7.79 3.45 -10.61
N SER A 381 7.71 4.74 -10.96
CA SER A 381 6.96 5.76 -10.21
C SER A 381 5.55 5.99 -10.78
N PRO A 382 4.58 6.43 -9.96
CA PRO A 382 3.29 6.87 -10.44
C PRO A 382 3.41 8.19 -11.22
N SER A 383 2.55 8.36 -12.23
CA SER A 383 2.37 9.62 -12.97
C SER A 383 1.08 10.33 -12.53
N GLY A 384 0.36 10.99 -13.45
CA GLY A 384 -0.85 11.78 -13.13
C GLY A 384 -0.58 13.22 -12.67
N ASP A 385 0.67 13.58 -12.45
CA ASP A 385 1.15 14.90 -11.98
C ASP A 385 1.27 15.96 -13.10
N ASP A 386 1.12 15.57 -14.38
CA ASP A 386 1.26 16.45 -15.56
C ASP A 386 0.32 17.67 -15.53
N ARG A 387 -0.76 17.59 -14.76
CA ARG A 387 -1.75 18.66 -14.60
C ARG A 387 -1.66 19.44 -13.29
N GLN A 388 -0.71 19.15 -12.40
CA GLN A 388 -0.57 19.81 -11.08
C GLN A 388 -1.85 19.71 -10.23
N HIS A 389 -2.50 18.55 -10.31
CA HIS A 389 -3.54 18.16 -9.36
C HIS A 389 -2.93 18.02 -7.96
N ASN A 390 -3.71 18.24 -6.91
CA ASN A 390 -3.27 17.86 -5.57
C ASN A 390 -3.22 16.33 -5.45
N ASN A 391 -2.62 15.80 -4.39
CA ASN A 391 -2.42 14.35 -4.24
C ASN A 391 -3.74 13.54 -4.26
N TYR A 392 -4.80 14.06 -3.63
CA TYR A 392 -6.13 13.43 -3.60
C TYR A 392 -6.74 13.33 -5.00
N GLU A 393 -6.58 14.37 -5.82
CA GLU A 393 -7.02 14.40 -7.20
C GLU A 393 -6.11 13.54 -8.10
N GLN A 394 -4.79 13.53 -7.87
CA GLN A 394 -3.81 12.82 -8.69
C GLN A 394 -4.05 11.31 -8.69
N LEU A 395 -4.30 10.69 -7.53
CA LEU A 395 -4.57 9.25 -7.47
C LEU A 395 -5.85 8.87 -8.23
N GLN A 396 -6.88 9.74 -8.20
CA GLN A 396 -8.10 9.58 -8.99
C GLN A 396 -7.82 9.73 -10.49
N VAL A 397 -6.94 10.66 -10.89
CA VAL A 397 -6.51 10.80 -12.29
C VAL A 397 -5.83 9.54 -12.78
N VAL A 398 -4.93 8.96 -11.98
CA VAL A 398 -4.27 7.69 -12.31
C VAL A 398 -5.31 6.58 -12.49
N GLY A 399 -6.26 6.45 -11.56
CA GLY A 399 -7.34 5.47 -11.64
C GLY A 399 -8.24 5.64 -12.88
N ARG A 400 -8.66 6.86 -13.20
CA ARG A 400 -9.49 7.13 -14.39
C ARG A 400 -8.75 6.87 -15.71
N ARG A 401 -7.45 7.20 -15.77
CA ARG A 401 -6.61 6.89 -16.94
C ARG A 401 -6.44 5.39 -17.13
N ALA A 402 -6.19 4.65 -16.05
CA ALA A 402 -6.14 3.19 -16.10
C ALA A 402 -7.48 2.60 -16.55
N TRP A 403 -8.61 3.09 -16.01
CA TRP A 403 -9.94 2.65 -16.44
C TRP A 403 -10.19 2.91 -17.93
N ALA A 404 -9.76 4.05 -18.47
CA ALA A 404 -9.93 4.37 -19.90
C ALA A 404 -9.24 3.35 -20.84
N VAL A 405 -8.20 2.67 -20.36
CA VAL A 405 -7.52 1.57 -21.06
C VAL A 405 -8.20 0.23 -20.79
N ILE A 406 -8.57 -0.04 -19.53
CA ILE A 406 -9.18 -1.30 -19.08
C ILE A 406 -10.59 -1.50 -19.66
N GLU A 407 -11.40 -0.45 -19.69
CA GLU A 407 -12.81 -0.51 -20.11
C GLU A 407 -13.02 -1.16 -21.49
N PRO A 408 -12.34 -0.71 -22.57
CA PRO A 408 -12.48 -1.34 -23.88
C PRO A 408 -11.86 -2.75 -23.92
N ALA A 409 -10.82 -3.02 -23.11
CA ALA A 409 -10.21 -4.35 -23.03
C ALA A 409 -11.18 -5.38 -22.44
N LEU A 410 -11.95 -5.01 -21.41
CA LEU A 410 -12.96 -5.88 -20.79
C LEU A 410 -14.04 -6.37 -21.77
N ASP A 411 -14.41 -5.53 -22.74
CA ASP A 411 -15.43 -5.86 -23.74
C ASP A 411 -14.96 -6.96 -24.72
N GLY A 412 -13.65 -7.11 -24.89
CA GLY A 412 -13.05 -8.13 -25.76
C GLY A 412 -12.84 -9.49 -25.10
N ILE A 413 -12.84 -9.55 -23.76
CA ILE A 413 -12.50 -10.78 -23.02
C ILE A 413 -13.58 -11.86 -23.21
N GLN A 414 -13.14 -13.04 -23.62
CA GLN A 414 -13.96 -14.25 -23.66
C GLN A 414 -13.76 -15.06 -22.37
N THR A 415 -14.86 -15.44 -21.70
CA THR A 415 -14.80 -16.20 -20.44
C THR A 415 -15.20 -17.67 -20.62
N SER A 416 -14.56 -18.56 -19.87
CA SER A 416 -14.84 -20.01 -19.82
C SER A 416 -15.17 -20.45 -18.40
N ALA A 417 -16.08 -21.43 -18.25
CA ALA A 417 -16.36 -22.09 -16.97
C ALA A 417 -15.43 -23.30 -16.70
N GLU A 418 -14.74 -23.76 -17.75
CA GLU A 418 -13.75 -24.83 -17.68
C GLU A 418 -12.37 -24.16 -17.76
N VAL A 419 -11.78 -23.91 -16.59
CA VAL A 419 -10.53 -23.17 -16.45
C VAL A 419 -9.62 -23.96 -15.51
N PRO A 420 -8.52 -24.54 -16.03
CA PRO A 420 -7.54 -25.18 -15.18
C PRO A 420 -6.99 -24.23 -14.11
N VAL A 421 -7.21 -24.56 -12.85
CA VAL A 421 -6.53 -23.94 -11.70
C VAL A 421 -5.29 -24.76 -11.38
N GLY A 422 -4.22 -24.07 -10.97
CA GLY A 422 -3.03 -24.72 -10.44
C GLY A 422 -2.20 -23.77 -9.59
N LEU A 423 -1.62 -24.29 -8.51
CA LEU A 423 -0.68 -23.57 -7.67
C LEU A 423 0.43 -24.50 -7.20
N VAL A 424 1.66 -24.00 -7.26
CA VAL A 424 2.81 -24.58 -6.57
C VAL A 424 3.48 -23.49 -5.77
N THR A 425 3.66 -23.74 -4.47
CA THR A 425 4.37 -22.87 -3.53
C THR A 425 5.60 -23.61 -3.02
N GLY A 426 6.74 -22.94 -3.01
CA GLY A 426 8.01 -23.47 -2.50
C GLY A 426 8.66 -22.50 -1.53
N ARG A 427 9.30 -23.04 -0.50
CA ARG A 427 10.17 -22.31 0.43
C ARG A 427 11.60 -22.41 -0.07
N ILE A 428 12.23 -21.25 -0.24
CA ILE A 428 13.53 -21.13 -0.90
C ILE A 428 14.56 -20.73 0.16
N PRO A 429 15.59 -21.54 0.42
CA PRO A 429 16.66 -21.17 1.34
C PRO A 429 17.59 -20.16 0.67
N ILE A 430 18.19 -19.29 1.48
CA ILE A 430 19.12 -18.26 1.05
C ILE A 430 20.30 -18.26 2.03
N SER A 431 21.49 -18.49 1.49
CA SER A 431 22.74 -18.34 2.22
C SER A 431 23.84 -18.01 1.23
N HIS A 432 24.98 -17.52 1.72
CA HIS A 432 26.16 -17.23 0.90
C HIS A 432 26.55 -18.43 0.00
N ASP A 433 26.64 -19.63 0.58
CA ASP A 433 26.96 -20.87 -0.14
C ASP A 433 25.88 -21.25 -1.17
N ILE A 434 24.60 -21.12 -0.82
CA ILE A 434 23.47 -21.50 -1.69
C ILE A 434 23.36 -20.58 -2.90
N LEU A 435 23.68 -19.29 -2.73
CA LEU A 435 23.75 -18.31 -3.82
C LEU A 435 24.96 -18.53 -4.74
N GLY A 436 25.85 -19.47 -4.41
CA GLY A 436 26.99 -19.84 -5.24
C GLY A 436 28.13 -18.83 -5.19
N TYR A 437 28.23 -18.04 -4.13
CA TYR A 437 29.42 -17.24 -3.87
C TYR A 437 30.62 -18.16 -3.57
N GLY A 438 31.79 -17.83 -4.13
CA GLY A 438 33.02 -18.56 -3.84
C GLY A 438 33.59 -18.21 -2.46
N GLU A 439 34.56 -18.98 -1.98
CA GLU A 439 35.26 -18.68 -0.73
C GLU A 439 35.88 -17.27 -0.79
N GLY A 440 35.46 -16.40 0.15
CA GLY A 440 35.93 -15.01 0.23
C GLY A 440 35.30 -14.03 -0.78
N ALA A 441 34.32 -14.46 -1.58
CA ALA A 441 33.57 -13.57 -2.48
C ALA A 441 32.42 -12.86 -1.74
N PHE A 442 31.92 -11.78 -2.32
CA PHE A 442 30.90 -10.90 -1.72
C PHE A 442 31.41 -10.26 -0.42
N TYR A 443 32.31 -9.31 -0.59
CA TYR A 443 32.96 -8.59 0.49
C TYR A 443 33.27 -7.14 0.13
N ASP A 444 33.60 -6.35 1.14
CA ASP A 444 34.08 -4.97 0.98
C ASP A 444 35.33 -4.76 1.86
N SER A 445 36.40 -4.24 1.28
CA SER A 445 37.65 -4.00 2.00
C SER A 445 37.56 -2.93 3.09
N ASP A 446 36.57 -2.03 3.03
CA ASP A 446 36.35 -0.97 4.01
C ASP A 446 35.34 -1.38 5.11
N VAL A 447 34.69 -2.54 4.99
CA VAL A 447 33.75 -3.07 6.00
C VAL A 447 34.33 -4.30 6.67
N SER A 448 34.54 -4.23 7.99
CA SER A 448 34.97 -5.38 8.79
C SER A 448 34.23 -5.43 10.12
N CYS A 449 34.04 -6.64 10.63
CA CYS A 449 33.51 -6.87 11.97
C CYS A 449 34.54 -7.59 12.84
N GLU A 450 34.50 -7.33 14.15
CA GLU A 450 35.32 -8.11 15.07
C GLU A 450 34.80 -9.55 15.11
N ALA A 451 35.72 -10.51 14.91
CA ALA A 451 35.43 -11.93 14.97
C ALA A 451 34.41 -12.46 13.94
N THR A 452 34.40 -11.87 12.75
CA THR A 452 33.72 -12.39 11.56
C THR A 452 34.73 -12.80 10.48
N PRO A 453 34.33 -13.58 9.47
CA PRO A 453 35.08 -13.74 8.23
C PRO A 453 35.27 -12.40 7.50
N ASP A 454 36.22 -12.39 6.55
CA ASP A 454 36.48 -11.25 5.64
C ASP A 454 35.45 -11.12 4.50
N TYR A 455 34.33 -11.85 4.56
CA TYR A 455 33.24 -11.82 3.58
C TYR A 455 31.87 -11.77 4.28
N PHE A 456 30.83 -11.38 3.55
CA PHE A 456 29.48 -11.18 4.09
C PHE A 456 28.70 -12.49 4.20
N ARG A 457 28.97 -13.26 5.27
CA ARG A 457 28.32 -14.56 5.54
C ARG A 457 26.78 -14.50 5.56
N TYR A 458 26.20 -13.44 6.12
CA TYR A 458 24.75 -13.26 6.26
C TYR A 458 24.20 -12.09 5.43
N GLY A 459 24.98 -11.59 4.47
CA GLY A 459 24.63 -10.42 3.67
C GLY A 459 25.20 -9.09 4.21
N ALA A 460 24.98 -8.03 3.44
CA ALA A 460 25.38 -6.66 3.74
C ALA A 460 24.29 -5.69 3.28
N PHE A 461 24.35 -4.43 3.71
CA PHE A 461 23.32 -3.44 3.39
C PHE A 461 23.92 -2.13 2.91
N GLN A 462 23.18 -1.41 2.05
CA GLN A 462 23.61 -0.17 1.40
C GLN A 462 24.96 -0.31 0.71
N CYS A 463 25.11 -1.38 -0.05
CA CYS A 463 26.19 -1.53 -1.01
C CYS A 463 25.86 -0.75 -2.28
N VAL A 464 26.87 -0.54 -3.12
CA VAL A 464 26.78 0.01 -4.49
C VAL A 464 26.04 1.35 -4.60
N GLU A 465 26.11 2.15 -3.53
CA GLU A 465 25.58 3.51 -3.45
C GLU A 465 26.75 4.51 -3.27
N GLY A 466 26.52 5.82 -3.41
CA GLY A 466 27.50 6.85 -3.00
C GLY A 466 28.60 7.21 -4.01
N ARG A 467 28.66 6.56 -5.18
CA ARG A 467 29.37 7.06 -6.36
C ARG A 467 28.48 8.00 -7.16
N PRO A 468 29.04 8.91 -8.01
CA PRO A 468 28.22 9.67 -8.94
C PRO A 468 27.35 8.73 -9.78
N GLU A 469 26.04 8.97 -9.78
CA GLU A 469 25.10 8.20 -10.59
C GLU A 469 25.42 8.43 -12.08
N ASP A 470 25.71 7.35 -12.79
CA ASP A 470 25.88 7.34 -14.22
C ASP A 470 25.42 6.00 -14.80
N SER A 471 25.13 6.02 -16.09
CA SER A 471 24.69 4.85 -16.85
C SER A 471 25.78 4.31 -17.77
N ASP A 472 27.07 4.56 -17.50
CA ASP A 472 28.17 3.94 -18.23
C ASP A 472 28.41 2.52 -17.70
N PRO A 473 28.19 1.46 -18.49
CA PRO A 473 28.43 0.09 -18.02
C PRO A 473 29.90 -0.21 -17.65
N ALA A 474 30.83 0.70 -17.96
CA ALA A 474 32.24 0.60 -17.58
C ALA A 474 32.54 1.07 -16.13
N THR A 475 31.59 1.68 -15.43
CA THR A 475 31.78 2.25 -14.07
C THR A 475 31.23 1.37 -12.95
N LYS A 476 30.75 0.16 -13.30
CA LYS A 476 30.22 -0.83 -12.36
C LYS A 476 31.11 -1.07 -11.14
N PHE A 477 30.47 -1.31 -10.01
CA PHE A 477 31.12 -1.78 -8.79
C PHE A 477 31.73 -3.17 -8.99
N THR A 478 32.72 -3.49 -8.17
CA THR A 478 33.44 -4.76 -8.23
C THR A 478 33.57 -5.34 -6.83
N ASP A 479 33.53 -6.67 -6.71
CA ASP A 479 33.74 -7.36 -5.44
C ASP A 479 35.02 -6.89 -4.74
N GLY A 480 34.93 -6.62 -3.44
CA GLY A 480 35.97 -5.99 -2.63
C GLY A 480 35.96 -4.45 -2.60
N ASP A 481 35.23 -3.81 -3.51
CA ASP A 481 35.02 -2.35 -3.60
C ASP A 481 33.55 -2.07 -3.92
N LEU A 482 32.69 -2.52 -3.01
CA LEU A 482 31.24 -2.46 -3.15
C LEU A 482 30.65 -1.20 -2.49
N ASN A 483 31.42 -0.46 -1.70
CA ASN A 483 30.99 0.68 -0.89
C ASN A 483 29.79 0.36 0.03
N CYS A 484 29.82 -0.77 0.72
CA CYS A 484 28.79 -1.18 1.67
C CYS A 484 28.83 -0.35 2.96
N VAL A 485 27.67 -0.10 3.59
CA VAL A 485 27.62 0.61 4.88
C VAL A 485 27.91 -0.33 6.04
N PHE A 486 27.36 -1.55 6.04
CA PHE A 486 27.62 -2.55 7.07
C PHE A 486 27.35 -3.99 6.59
N SER A 487 27.99 -4.96 7.27
CA SER A 487 27.64 -6.38 7.21
C SER A 487 26.48 -6.66 8.15
N VAL A 488 25.49 -7.46 7.72
CA VAL A 488 24.35 -7.87 8.55
C VAL A 488 24.82 -8.56 9.84
N GLU A 489 25.90 -9.35 9.75
CA GLU A 489 26.48 -10.06 10.87
C GLU A 489 26.99 -9.13 11.99
N CYS A 490 27.29 -7.87 11.66
CA CYS A 490 27.67 -6.85 12.64
C CYS A 490 26.49 -6.32 13.46
N LEU A 491 25.27 -6.39 12.92
CA LEU A 491 24.08 -5.88 13.62
C LEU A 491 23.59 -6.82 14.71
N THR A 492 23.80 -8.12 14.53
CA THR A 492 23.19 -9.18 15.36
C THR A 492 24.17 -9.79 16.36
N GLY A 493 25.40 -9.29 16.46
CA GLY A 493 26.41 -9.94 17.32
C GLY A 493 26.83 -11.34 16.83
N GLY A 494 26.55 -11.67 15.56
CA GLY A 494 27.09 -12.86 14.90
C GLY A 494 26.11 -13.98 14.55
N HIS A 495 24.81 -13.77 14.68
CA HIS A 495 23.77 -14.71 14.25
C HIS A 495 23.03 -14.23 12.99
N PRO A 496 22.42 -15.13 12.18
CA PRO A 496 21.59 -14.73 11.03
C PRO A 496 20.29 -14.00 11.44
N ILE A 497 19.64 -13.36 10.47
CA ILE A 497 18.32 -12.69 10.59
C ILE A 497 17.32 -13.48 9.73
N PRO A 498 16.55 -14.42 10.25
CA PRO A 498 15.93 -15.50 9.47
C PRO A 498 15.04 -15.04 8.30
N GLN A 499 14.51 -13.81 8.34
CA GLN A 499 13.83 -13.10 7.24
C GLN A 499 14.68 -13.04 5.97
N PHE A 500 16.00 -12.94 6.09
CA PHE A 500 16.94 -12.88 4.98
C PHE A 500 17.47 -14.26 4.57
N GLN A 501 17.30 -15.31 5.40
CA GLN A 501 17.84 -16.64 5.10
C GLN A 501 16.84 -17.56 4.41
N LYS A 502 15.57 -17.17 4.28
CA LYS A 502 14.60 -17.93 3.50
C LYS A 502 13.50 -17.02 2.97
N THR A 503 12.80 -17.51 1.95
CA THR A 503 11.66 -16.81 1.36
C THR A 503 10.64 -17.80 0.77
N VAL A 504 9.53 -17.28 0.26
CA VAL A 504 8.46 -18.05 -0.35
C VAL A 504 8.22 -17.58 -1.78
N ILE A 505 8.19 -18.51 -2.73
CA ILE A 505 7.80 -18.25 -4.12
C ILE A 505 6.65 -19.17 -4.48
N SER A 506 5.71 -18.66 -5.25
CA SER A 506 4.59 -19.38 -5.83
C SER A 506 4.51 -19.17 -7.33
N VAL A 507 4.15 -20.21 -8.06
CA VAL A 507 3.76 -20.14 -9.47
C VAL A 507 2.32 -20.63 -9.56
N LEU A 508 1.44 -19.80 -10.11
CA LEU A 508 0.02 -20.08 -10.23
C LEU A 508 -0.44 -20.04 -11.69
N ARG A 509 -1.48 -20.79 -12.00
CA ARG A 509 -2.09 -20.91 -13.33
C ARG A 509 -3.60 -20.73 -13.24
N LEU A 510 -4.13 -19.91 -14.14
CA LEU A 510 -5.56 -19.75 -14.42
C LEU A 510 -5.79 -19.91 -15.93
N GLY A 511 -6.11 -21.14 -16.34
CA GLY A 511 -6.30 -21.49 -17.73
C GLY A 511 -5.02 -21.37 -18.54
N LYS A 512 -4.95 -20.35 -19.39
CA LYS A 512 -3.81 -20.06 -20.28
C LYS A 512 -2.91 -18.92 -19.77
N LEU A 513 -3.28 -18.33 -18.65
CA LEU A 513 -2.50 -17.32 -17.95
C LEU A 513 -1.78 -17.96 -16.78
N ALA A 514 -0.52 -17.59 -16.56
CA ALA A 514 0.20 -17.94 -15.34
C ALA A 514 0.89 -16.72 -14.73
N PHE A 515 1.08 -16.75 -13.42
CA PHE A 515 1.87 -15.76 -12.70
C PHE A 515 2.96 -16.44 -11.89
N THR A 516 4.09 -15.75 -11.74
CA THR A 516 5.06 -16.04 -10.68
C THR A 516 5.06 -14.92 -9.67
N THR A 517 5.09 -15.26 -8.39
CA THR A 517 5.27 -14.28 -7.31
C THR A 517 6.73 -13.92 -7.17
N MET A 518 7.01 -12.70 -6.75
CA MET A 518 8.35 -12.23 -6.40
C MET A 518 8.35 -11.60 -4.99
N PRO A 519 9.16 -12.11 -4.05
CA PRO A 519 9.17 -11.68 -2.66
C PRO A 519 10.01 -10.42 -2.47
N GLY A 520 9.55 -9.31 -3.02
CA GLY A 520 10.29 -8.05 -3.02
C GLY A 520 9.74 -7.05 -4.04
N GLU A 521 10.59 -6.13 -4.46
CA GLU A 521 10.31 -5.10 -5.44
C GLU A 521 11.01 -5.43 -6.77
N PRO A 522 10.42 -6.31 -7.61
CA PRO A 522 11.01 -6.63 -8.90
C PRO A 522 11.11 -5.39 -9.79
N LEU A 523 12.33 -5.12 -10.28
CA LEU A 523 12.57 -4.16 -11.35
C LEU A 523 11.97 -4.69 -12.66
N SER A 524 11.69 -3.77 -13.58
CA SER A 524 11.02 -4.04 -14.85
C SER A 524 11.68 -5.18 -15.63
N ASN A 525 12.99 -5.10 -15.84
CA ASN A 525 13.75 -6.14 -16.55
C ASN A 525 13.73 -7.48 -15.84
N PHE A 526 14.07 -7.48 -14.55
CA PHE A 526 14.14 -8.70 -13.74
C PHE A 526 12.81 -9.46 -13.75
N GLY A 527 11.71 -8.75 -13.57
CA GLY A 527 10.39 -9.36 -13.55
C GLY A 527 9.94 -9.85 -14.92
N ARG A 528 10.29 -9.15 -16.00
CA ARG A 528 10.05 -9.65 -17.36
C ARG A 528 10.79 -10.92 -17.67
N ASP A 529 12.09 -10.94 -17.37
CA ASP A 529 12.93 -12.12 -17.55
C ASP A 529 12.34 -13.30 -16.77
N ALA A 530 11.90 -13.08 -15.53
CA ALA A 530 11.26 -14.13 -14.73
C ALA A 530 9.98 -14.67 -15.36
N ALA A 531 9.10 -13.80 -15.85
CA ALA A 531 7.84 -14.19 -16.50
C ALA A 531 8.11 -15.00 -17.77
N GLU A 532 9.07 -14.58 -18.60
CA GLU A 532 9.44 -15.27 -19.84
C GLU A 532 10.08 -16.64 -19.56
N MET A 533 10.97 -16.72 -18.57
CA MET A 533 11.60 -17.98 -18.15
C MET A 533 10.58 -19.00 -17.64
N VAL A 534 9.59 -18.54 -16.86
CA VAL A 534 8.47 -19.38 -16.38
C VAL A 534 7.59 -19.84 -17.53
N GLN A 535 7.27 -18.95 -18.47
CA GLN A 535 6.47 -19.29 -19.65
C GLN A 535 7.12 -20.39 -20.48
N ALA A 536 8.44 -20.31 -20.67
CA ALA A 536 9.20 -21.24 -21.50
C ALA A 536 9.14 -22.71 -21.03
N VAL A 537 8.75 -22.96 -19.77
CA VAL A 537 8.68 -24.31 -19.19
C VAL A 537 7.27 -24.77 -18.86
N LEU A 538 6.26 -23.91 -18.99
CA LEU A 538 4.86 -24.24 -18.73
C LEU A 538 4.12 -24.61 -20.02
N PRO A 539 3.61 -25.85 -20.15
CA PRO A 539 2.82 -26.23 -21.30
C PRO A 539 1.42 -25.60 -21.26
N ASP A 540 0.89 -25.27 -22.45
CA ASP A 540 -0.47 -24.74 -22.64
C ASP A 540 -0.75 -23.42 -21.88
N VAL A 541 0.29 -22.60 -21.69
CA VAL A 541 0.23 -21.23 -21.17
C VAL A 541 0.63 -20.27 -22.29
N ASP A 542 -0.27 -19.33 -22.61
CA ASP A 542 -0.08 -18.36 -23.68
C ASP A 542 0.54 -17.06 -23.17
N ASP A 543 0.32 -16.73 -21.88
CA ASP A 543 0.76 -15.46 -21.29
C ASP A 543 1.25 -15.64 -19.85
N THR A 544 2.28 -14.88 -19.49
CA THR A 544 2.80 -14.80 -18.13
C THR A 544 3.03 -13.38 -17.66
N ALA A 545 2.94 -13.19 -16.34
CA ALA A 545 3.28 -11.95 -15.66
C ALA A 545 3.83 -12.23 -14.25
N VAL A 546 4.26 -11.18 -13.57
CA VAL A 546 4.75 -11.24 -12.20
C VAL A 546 3.75 -10.59 -11.25
N ILE A 547 3.55 -11.21 -10.11
CA ILE A 547 2.98 -10.55 -8.95
C ILE A 547 4.17 -10.09 -8.11
N GLY A 548 4.42 -8.79 -8.06
CA GLY A 548 5.43 -8.19 -7.18
C GLY A 548 4.90 -8.08 -5.75
N TYR A 549 5.79 -7.76 -4.80
CA TYR A 549 5.42 -7.50 -3.40
C TYR A 549 4.52 -8.60 -2.83
N SER A 550 4.94 -9.85 -3.05
CA SER A 550 4.09 -11.01 -2.80
C SER A 550 4.82 -12.11 -2.05
N GLN A 551 4.06 -12.86 -1.26
CA GLN A 551 4.52 -13.93 -0.36
C GLN A 551 5.42 -13.45 0.79
N ASP A 552 6.46 -12.69 0.49
CA ASP A 552 7.48 -12.24 1.44
C ASP A 552 8.16 -10.95 0.93
N HIS A 553 9.20 -10.44 1.60
CA HIS A 553 9.90 -9.22 1.17
C HIS A 553 11.41 -9.22 1.44
N HIS A 554 12.19 -9.22 0.35
CA HIS A 554 13.65 -9.14 0.30
C HIS A 554 14.13 -7.84 -0.36
N PHE A 555 13.42 -6.73 -0.11
CA PHE A 555 13.68 -5.43 -0.73
C PHE A 555 13.64 -5.51 -2.27
N TYR A 556 14.49 -4.78 -2.98
CA TYR A 556 14.50 -4.72 -4.44
C TYR A 556 15.09 -5.99 -5.06
N LEU A 557 14.51 -6.43 -6.18
CA LEU A 557 14.93 -7.61 -6.91
C LEU A 557 15.32 -7.24 -8.34
N LEU A 558 16.54 -7.59 -8.72
CA LEU A 558 17.18 -7.10 -9.93
C LEU A 558 18.21 -8.11 -10.48
N ASN A 559 18.57 -7.95 -11.74
CA ASN A 559 19.57 -8.78 -12.40
C ASN A 559 21.01 -8.43 -11.94
N GLU A 560 21.95 -9.36 -12.08
CA GLU A 560 23.36 -9.21 -11.66
C GLU A 560 24.02 -7.92 -12.19
N ASP A 561 23.89 -7.68 -13.50
CA ASP A 561 24.47 -6.50 -14.15
C ASP A 561 23.86 -5.18 -13.67
N ASP A 562 22.59 -5.22 -13.28
CA ASP A 562 21.88 -4.04 -12.77
C ASP A 562 22.30 -3.74 -11.33
N TRP A 563 22.49 -4.79 -10.53
CA TRP A 563 23.01 -4.63 -9.17
C TRP A 563 24.39 -3.99 -9.16
N LEU A 564 25.30 -4.49 -10.01
CA LEU A 564 26.66 -3.97 -10.11
C LEU A 564 26.72 -2.54 -10.69
N GLN A 565 25.69 -2.08 -11.40
CA GLN A 565 25.62 -0.70 -11.88
C GLN A 565 25.42 0.29 -10.72
N GLY A 566 24.80 -0.15 -9.62
CA GLY A 566 24.60 0.67 -8.43
C GLY A 566 23.42 1.64 -8.52
N GLY A 567 23.24 2.47 -7.49
CA GLY A 567 22.09 3.36 -7.32
C GLY A 567 21.20 2.97 -6.13
N TYR A 568 20.02 3.57 -6.03
CA TYR A 568 19.15 3.41 -4.85
C TYR A 568 18.60 1.99 -4.68
N GLU A 569 18.00 1.43 -5.71
CA GLU A 569 17.37 0.11 -5.71
C GLU A 569 18.36 -1.01 -5.34
N PRO A 570 19.52 -1.16 -6.02
CA PRO A 570 20.48 -2.19 -5.69
C PRO A 570 21.06 -2.06 -4.27
N SER A 571 21.10 -0.85 -3.71
CA SER A 571 21.67 -0.63 -2.37
C SER A 571 20.83 -1.20 -1.23
N ARG A 572 19.55 -1.51 -1.48
CA ARG A 572 18.67 -2.10 -0.47
C ARG A 572 18.70 -3.63 -0.45
N ASP A 573 19.30 -4.27 -1.45
CA ASP A 573 19.43 -5.72 -1.54
C ASP A 573 20.48 -6.23 -0.52
N ILE A 574 20.10 -7.23 0.26
CA ILE A 574 20.94 -7.82 1.33
C ILE A 574 22.01 -8.78 0.80
N TRP A 575 21.72 -9.47 -0.30
CA TRP A 575 22.46 -10.63 -0.77
C TRP A 575 23.20 -10.38 -2.08
N GLY A 576 23.14 -9.16 -2.59
CA GLY A 576 23.93 -8.72 -3.72
C GLY A 576 23.50 -9.34 -5.05
N TRP A 577 24.42 -9.27 -6.02
CA TRP A 577 24.12 -9.57 -7.42
C TRP A 577 23.69 -11.01 -7.75
N ARG A 578 23.81 -11.96 -6.80
CA ARG A 578 23.37 -13.35 -6.98
C ARG A 578 21.91 -13.60 -6.61
N LEU A 579 21.28 -12.76 -5.79
CA LEU A 579 19.94 -13.03 -5.24
C LEU A 579 18.89 -13.13 -6.34
N GLY A 580 18.76 -12.10 -7.17
CA GLY A 580 17.77 -12.04 -8.24
C GLY A 580 17.81 -13.29 -9.15
N PRO A 581 18.92 -13.56 -9.85
CA PRO A 581 19.03 -14.73 -10.72
C PRO A 581 18.67 -16.05 -10.02
N TYR A 582 19.08 -16.21 -8.77
CA TYR A 582 18.73 -17.40 -7.98
C TYR A 582 17.22 -17.52 -7.75
N LEU A 583 16.50 -16.43 -7.47
CA LEU A 583 15.04 -16.46 -7.31
C LEU A 583 14.33 -16.78 -8.63
N GLN A 584 14.78 -16.23 -9.76
CA GLN A 584 14.26 -16.57 -11.10
C GLN A 584 14.40 -18.07 -11.39
N GLU A 585 15.58 -18.65 -11.12
CA GLU A 585 15.81 -20.08 -11.32
C GLU A 585 14.90 -20.95 -10.45
N ASN A 586 14.64 -20.55 -9.21
CA ASN A 586 13.71 -21.26 -8.34
C ASN A 586 12.25 -21.12 -8.79
N ALA A 587 11.84 -19.95 -9.30
CA ALA A 587 10.54 -19.80 -9.94
C ALA A 587 10.39 -20.76 -11.14
N VAL A 588 11.42 -20.92 -11.96
CA VAL A 588 11.44 -21.91 -13.06
C VAL A 588 11.33 -23.34 -12.54
N LYS A 589 12.00 -23.70 -11.44
CA LYS A 589 11.87 -25.04 -10.84
C LYS A 589 10.42 -25.30 -10.39
N LEU A 590 9.79 -24.34 -9.73
CA LEU A 590 8.38 -24.45 -9.31
C LEU A 590 7.43 -24.52 -10.51
N ALA A 591 7.70 -23.76 -11.57
CA ALA A 591 6.94 -23.83 -12.82
C ALA A 591 7.03 -25.23 -13.47
N ARG A 592 8.20 -25.88 -13.44
CA ARG A 592 8.34 -27.27 -13.90
C ARG A 592 7.54 -28.25 -13.05
N GLU A 593 7.40 -28.01 -11.75
CA GLU A 593 6.51 -28.81 -10.90
C GLU A 593 5.03 -28.53 -11.23
N LEU A 594 4.65 -27.27 -11.46
CA LEU A 594 3.30 -26.89 -11.85
C LEU A 594 2.87 -27.52 -13.19
N ALA A 595 3.82 -27.75 -14.10
CA ALA A 595 3.60 -28.45 -15.37
C ALA A 595 3.22 -29.94 -15.19
N LYS A 596 3.44 -30.52 -14.00
CA LYS A 596 3.05 -31.89 -13.67
C LYS A 596 1.63 -31.93 -13.08
N GLU A 597 1.00 -33.09 -13.20
CA GLU A 597 -0.21 -33.40 -12.44
C GLU A 597 0.06 -33.26 -10.92
N PRO A 598 -0.90 -32.74 -10.12
CA PRO A 598 -0.73 -32.51 -8.69
C PRO A 598 -0.11 -33.68 -7.92
N GLU A 599 -0.51 -34.91 -8.23
CA GLU A 599 -0.06 -36.13 -7.57
C GLU A 599 1.40 -36.52 -7.89
N ALA A 600 1.97 -35.94 -8.95
CA ALA A 600 3.34 -36.20 -9.41
C ALA A 600 4.33 -35.08 -9.05
N ARG A 601 3.85 -34.01 -8.39
CA ARG A 601 4.68 -32.89 -7.96
C ARG A 601 5.57 -33.30 -6.79
N VAL A 602 6.81 -32.81 -6.80
CA VAL A 602 7.76 -33.00 -5.69
C VAL A 602 8.28 -31.63 -5.30
N ILE A 603 7.83 -31.13 -4.16
CA ILE A 603 8.29 -29.86 -3.61
C ILE A 603 9.28 -30.16 -2.49
N ASP A 604 10.57 -29.99 -2.78
CA ASP A 604 11.61 -30.08 -1.76
C ASP A 604 11.77 -28.72 -1.06
N ASN A 605 11.10 -28.57 0.07
CA ASN A 605 11.21 -27.40 0.92
C ASN A 605 12.44 -27.44 1.85
N ARG A 606 13.31 -28.47 1.77
CA ARG A 606 14.50 -28.61 2.63
C ARG A 606 14.23 -28.34 4.12
N ASN A 607 13.21 -29.00 4.68
CA ASN A 607 12.76 -28.80 6.07
C ASN A 607 12.32 -27.37 6.46
N LEU A 608 12.37 -26.39 5.56
CA LEU A 608 12.02 -24.99 5.84
C LEU A 608 10.57 -24.87 6.32
N LYS A 609 10.40 -24.15 7.43
CA LYS A 609 9.12 -23.85 8.05
C LYS A 609 8.63 -22.46 7.61
N PRO A 610 7.31 -22.24 7.57
CA PRO A 610 6.77 -20.89 7.51
C PRO A 610 7.37 -20.02 8.61
N MET A 611 7.65 -18.75 8.30
CA MET A 611 8.18 -17.78 9.27
C MET A 611 7.29 -17.69 10.50
N TYR A 612 7.91 -17.70 11.68
CA TYR A 612 7.22 -17.65 12.96
C TYR A 612 8.13 -17.03 14.02
N TRP A 613 7.56 -16.13 14.84
CA TRP A 613 8.15 -15.68 16.09
C TRP A 613 7.21 -15.91 17.26
N PRO A 614 7.72 -16.39 18.41
CA PRO A 614 6.99 -16.33 19.65
C PRO A 614 6.85 -14.86 20.07
N LEU A 615 5.62 -14.33 20.00
CA LEU A 615 5.35 -12.96 20.43
C LEU A 615 5.37 -12.89 21.96
N THR A 616 6.19 -12.00 22.51
CA THR A 616 6.28 -11.75 23.94
C THR A 616 5.05 -11.00 24.46
N ASP A 617 4.80 -11.09 25.78
CA ASP A 617 3.75 -10.31 26.44
C ASP A 617 3.94 -8.79 26.24
N GLU A 618 5.20 -8.34 26.10
CA GLU A 618 5.54 -6.94 25.84
C GLU A 618 5.17 -6.52 24.40
N GLU A 619 5.50 -7.33 23.40
CA GLU A 619 5.13 -7.05 22.00
C GLU A 619 3.61 -7.08 21.79
N LEU A 620 2.89 -7.93 22.52
CA LEU A 620 1.43 -8.02 22.53
C LEU A 620 0.75 -6.96 23.40
N ALA A 621 1.50 -6.19 24.19
CA ALA A 621 0.94 -5.20 25.10
C ALA A 621 0.18 -4.15 24.31
N ARG A 622 -1.13 -4.06 24.61
CA ARG A 622 -2.00 -3.08 23.95
C ARG A 622 -1.80 -1.69 24.53
N VAL A 623 -1.92 -0.69 23.67
CA VAL A 623 -2.07 0.70 24.13
C VAL A 623 -3.35 0.80 24.99
N PRO A 624 -3.27 1.20 26.27
CA PRO A 624 -4.45 1.29 27.12
C PRO A 624 -5.46 2.30 26.58
N PHE A 625 -6.71 1.90 26.51
CA PHE A 625 -7.78 2.80 26.07
C PHE A 625 -8.09 3.82 27.16
N THR A 626 -8.16 5.08 26.76
CA THR A 626 -8.73 6.15 27.59
C THR A 626 -10.24 6.20 27.38
N ALA A 627 -10.96 6.53 28.45
CA ALA A 627 -12.42 6.53 28.43
C ALA A 627 -12.93 7.70 27.58
N SER A 628 -13.94 7.45 26.76
CA SER A 628 -14.64 8.48 25.98
C SER A 628 -16.09 8.57 26.45
N PRO A 629 -16.38 9.39 27.48
CA PRO A 629 -17.76 9.62 27.89
C PRO A 629 -18.52 10.32 26.75
N ASP A 630 -19.77 9.91 26.54
CA ASP A 630 -20.67 10.48 25.54
C ASP A 630 -20.12 10.44 24.09
N PRO A 631 -19.74 9.25 23.57
CA PRO A 631 -19.11 9.13 22.24
C PRO A 631 -20.02 9.57 21.08
N SER A 632 -21.32 9.69 21.32
CA SER A 632 -22.30 10.19 20.34
C SER A 632 -22.53 11.70 20.40
N GLU A 633 -21.81 12.44 21.25
CA GLU A 633 -21.94 13.90 21.35
C GLU A 633 -21.49 14.57 20.03
N ILE A 634 -22.38 15.36 19.43
CA ILE A 634 -22.08 16.15 18.23
C ILE A 634 -21.36 17.43 18.64
N ARG A 635 -20.13 17.61 18.14
CA ARG A 635 -19.28 18.79 18.37
C ARG A 635 -19.52 19.87 17.32
N VAL A 636 -19.65 19.46 16.06
CA VAL A 636 -19.99 20.32 14.93
C VAL A 636 -20.98 19.56 14.04
N ASP A 637 -22.19 20.10 13.92
CA ASP A 637 -23.23 19.52 13.08
C ASP A 637 -23.18 20.10 11.65
N VAL A 638 -23.85 19.44 10.72
CA VAL A 638 -23.91 19.87 9.32
C VAL A 638 -24.88 21.06 9.12
N PRO A 639 -24.69 21.90 8.09
CA PRO A 639 -25.66 22.96 7.73
C PRO A 639 -27.04 22.39 7.34
N GLU A 640 -28.11 23.19 7.45
CA GLU A 640 -29.46 22.77 7.03
C GLU A 640 -29.62 22.68 5.50
N THR A 641 -28.87 23.50 4.77
CA THR A 641 -28.80 23.48 3.31
C THR A 641 -27.34 23.35 2.92
N VAL A 642 -27.06 22.40 2.03
CA VAL A 642 -25.75 22.17 1.42
C VAL A 642 -25.91 22.38 -0.07
N GLU A 643 -25.02 23.16 -0.67
CA GLU A 643 -24.98 23.29 -2.11
C GLU A 643 -24.07 22.21 -2.70
N ARG A 644 -24.44 21.68 -3.88
CA ARG A 644 -23.51 20.90 -4.72
C ARG A 644 -22.19 21.66 -4.89
N LEU A 645 -21.10 20.93 -5.14
CA LEU A 645 -19.75 21.49 -5.29
C LEU A 645 -19.21 22.16 -4.00
N GLY A 646 -19.99 22.19 -2.92
CA GLY A 646 -19.55 22.56 -1.58
C GLY A 646 -18.98 21.38 -0.81
N GLN A 647 -18.51 21.67 0.41
CA GLN A 647 -17.99 20.67 1.33
C GLN A 647 -18.77 20.71 2.64
N VAL A 648 -19.04 19.53 3.18
CA VAL A 648 -19.67 19.33 4.48
C VAL A 648 -18.63 18.88 5.48
N ARG A 649 -18.73 19.42 6.70
CA ARG A 649 -17.91 19.02 7.85
C ARG A 649 -18.83 18.60 8.98
N PHE A 650 -18.59 17.41 9.53
CA PHE A 650 -19.30 16.88 10.70
C PHE A 650 -18.29 16.37 11.72
N VAL A 651 -18.44 16.74 12.99
CA VAL A 651 -17.51 16.40 14.08
C VAL A 651 -18.30 15.85 15.26
N TRP A 652 -17.85 14.73 15.82
CA TRP A 652 -18.43 14.08 17.00
C TRP A 652 -17.35 13.62 17.98
N GLN A 653 -17.74 13.22 19.18
CA GLN A 653 -16.81 12.83 20.24
C GLN A 653 -16.10 11.50 20.00
N GLY A 654 -16.81 10.47 19.52
CA GLY A 654 -16.32 9.13 19.21
C GLY A 654 -15.46 8.44 20.29
N GLY A 655 -14.69 7.42 19.92
CA GLY A 655 -13.88 6.61 20.85
C GLY A 655 -12.38 6.69 20.64
N HIS A 656 -11.63 6.08 21.57
CA HIS A 656 -10.17 5.93 21.47
C HIS A 656 -9.80 5.20 20.17
N PRO A 657 -8.77 5.64 19.41
CA PRO A 657 -8.46 5.12 18.07
C PRO A 657 -8.00 3.66 18.02
N GLY A 658 -7.72 3.07 19.18
CA GLY A 658 -7.51 1.64 19.37
C GLY A 658 -8.77 0.80 19.54
N ALA A 659 -9.84 1.41 20.05
CA ALA A 659 -11.14 0.77 20.24
C ALA A 659 -12.09 1.10 19.08
N ASP A 660 -11.93 2.29 18.50
CA ASP A 660 -12.81 2.88 17.50
C ASP A 660 -12.10 3.01 16.15
N LEU A 661 -12.83 2.62 15.10
CA LEU A 661 -12.48 2.87 13.71
C LEU A 661 -13.78 3.16 12.95
N PRO A 662 -14.42 4.31 13.23
CA PRO A 662 -15.85 4.55 12.98
C PRO A 662 -16.15 4.50 11.49
N ARG A 663 -17.22 3.79 11.10
CA ARG A 663 -17.72 3.71 9.72
C ARG A 663 -18.65 4.88 9.45
N VAL A 664 -18.48 5.54 8.31
CA VAL A 664 -19.34 6.65 7.89
C VAL A 664 -20.08 6.26 6.61
N SER A 665 -21.38 6.49 6.59
CA SER A 665 -22.26 6.27 5.44
C SER A 665 -23.16 7.46 5.20
N LEU A 666 -23.66 7.58 3.96
CA LEU A 666 -24.65 8.59 3.58
C LEU A 666 -26.03 7.93 3.49
N GLU A 667 -27.05 8.57 4.06
CA GLU A 667 -28.44 8.17 3.92
C GLU A 667 -29.27 9.27 3.25
N ARG A 668 -30.28 8.89 2.47
CA ARG A 668 -31.22 9.79 1.81
C ARG A 668 -32.65 9.55 2.25
N GLU A 669 -33.47 10.59 2.28
CA GLU A 669 -34.88 10.50 2.64
C GLU A 669 -35.71 9.96 1.45
N GLU A 670 -36.33 8.80 1.62
CA GLU A 670 -37.28 8.19 0.69
C GLU A 670 -38.55 7.80 1.43
N GLY A 671 -39.72 8.27 0.96
CA GLY A 671 -41.00 7.93 1.59
C GLY A 671 -41.11 8.33 3.07
N GLY A 672 -40.34 9.32 3.52
CA GLY A 672 -40.29 9.78 4.92
C GLY A 672 -39.38 8.94 5.83
N GLN A 673 -38.55 8.05 5.26
CA GLN A 673 -37.54 7.27 5.98
C GLN A 673 -36.16 7.54 5.39
N PHE A 674 -35.12 7.54 6.22
CA PHE A 674 -33.75 7.58 5.74
C PHE A 674 -33.29 6.17 5.39
N VAL A 675 -32.80 6.01 4.16
CA VAL A 675 -32.26 4.76 3.64
C VAL A 675 -30.82 4.96 3.16
N PRO A 676 -29.94 3.95 3.27
CA PRO A 676 -28.57 4.06 2.78
C PRO A 676 -28.52 4.43 1.29
N VAL A 677 -27.63 5.36 0.94
CA VAL A 677 -27.36 5.70 -0.45
C VAL A 677 -26.52 4.58 -1.07
N ALA A 678 -26.92 4.18 -2.28
CA ALA A 678 -26.14 3.27 -3.11
C ALA A 678 -25.43 4.05 -4.22
N ARG A 679 -24.16 3.71 -4.46
CA ARG A 679 -23.41 4.13 -5.64
C ARG A 679 -24.05 3.56 -6.91
N PRO A 680 -23.83 4.18 -8.08
CA PRO A 680 -24.12 3.53 -9.35
C PRO A 680 -23.50 2.12 -9.40
N GLY A 681 -24.32 1.12 -9.69
CA GLY A 681 -23.92 -0.29 -9.62
C GLY A 681 -24.23 -0.98 -8.29
N GLY A 682 -24.71 -0.28 -7.25
CA GLY A 682 -25.31 -0.92 -6.07
C GLY A 682 -24.38 -1.12 -4.87
N TRP A 683 -23.12 -0.69 -4.92
CA TRP A 683 -22.26 -0.63 -3.74
C TRP A 683 -22.74 0.42 -2.74
N ALA A 684 -22.47 0.21 -1.45
CA ALA A 684 -22.77 1.21 -0.42
C ALA A 684 -22.01 2.53 -0.69
N TYR A 685 -22.66 3.64 -0.37
CA TYR A 685 -22.02 4.96 -0.36
C TYR A 685 -21.47 5.23 1.04
N ASP A 686 -20.20 4.88 1.23
CA ASP A 686 -19.47 4.94 2.50
C ASP A 686 -18.05 5.50 2.32
N ASP A 687 -17.29 5.49 3.42
CA ASP A 687 -15.92 6.00 3.55
C ASP A 687 -14.82 5.10 2.96
N ALA A 688 -15.20 4.12 2.14
CA ALA A 688 -14.25 3.38 1.30
C ALA A 688 -14.00 4.05 -0.07
N GLY A 689 -14.78 5.08 -0.43
CA GLY A 689 -14.58 5.91 -1.62
C GLY A 689 -13.82 7.21 -1.33
N PHE A 690 -13.70 8.08 -2.35
CA PHE A 690 -12.93 9.33 -2.28
C PHE A 690 -13.72 10.54 -1.76
N GLU A 691 -15.02 10.40 -1.60
CA GLU A 691 -15.93 11.51 -1.28
C GLU A 691 -15.92 11.85 0.22
N MET A 692 -15.36 10.96 1.06
CA MET A 692 -15.30 11.13 2.51
C MET A 692 -13.87 11.00 3.02
N MET A 693 -13.38 12.02 3.72
CA MET A 693 -12.14 11.92 4.49
C MET A 693 -12.46 11.92 5.97
N VAL A 694 -12.07 10.86 6.68
CA VAL A 694 -12.29 10.74 8.12
C VAL A 694 -10.99 11.04 8.86
N THR A 695 -11.07 11.87 9.90
CA THR A 695 -9.93 12.38 10.64
C THR A 695 -10.14 12.19 12.13
N TYR A 696 -9.15 11.61 12.80
CA TYR A 696 -9.04 11.63 14.25
C TYR A 696 -8.41 12.96 14.69
N GLN A 697 -9.14 13.73 15.48
CA GLN A 697 -8.77 15.06 16.00
C GLN A 697 -8.45 15.03 17.49
N GLY A 698 -8.27 13.84 18.07
CA GLY A 698 -8.00 13.71 19.50
C GLY A 698 -6.64 14.29 19.91
N SER A 699 -6.57 14.80 21.14
CA SER A 699 -5.34 15.31 21.73
C SER A 699 -4.61 14.22 22.49
N CYS A 700 -3.77 13.47 21.78
CA CYS A 700 -3.19 12.25 22.31
C CYS A 700 -1.70 12.09 22.01
N ASN A 701 -1.00 11.38 22.89
CA ASN A 701 0.34 10.86 22.68
C ASN A 701 0.42 9.46 23.35
N ARG A 702 1.60 8.83 23.37
CA ARG A 702 1.77 7.49 23.97
C ARG A 702 1.45 7.38 25.47
N SER A 703 1.42 8.48 26.21
CA SER A 703 1.21 8.48 27.68
C SER A 703 0.00 9.26 28.16
N GLN A 704 -0.66 10.06 27.31
CA GLN A 704 -1.79 10.93 27.67
C GLN A 704 -2.77 11.07 26.52
N CYS A 705 -4.07 10.95 26.79
CA CYS A 705 -5.13 11.06 25.79
C CYS A 705 -6.45 11.43 26.49
N ASP A 706 -6.89 12.67 26.33
CA ASP A 706 -7.99 13.25 27.15
C ASP A 706 -9.24 13.60 26.32
N ASP A 707 -9.15 13.59 24.98
CA ASP A 707 -10.25 13.94 24.08
C ASP A 707 -10.14 13.15 22.76
N HIS A 708 -11.24 12.56 22.30
CA HIS A 708 -11.29 11.56 21.23
C HIS A 708 -12.02 12.00 19.96
N GLN A 709 -12.08 13.30 19.69
CA GLN A 709 -12.90 13.81 18.58
C GLN A 709 -12.59 13.18 17.23
N TRP A 710 -13.64 12.93 16.47
CA TRP A 710 -13.59 12.46 15.09
C TRP A 710 -14.30 13.44 14.18
N GLN A 711 -13.81 13.55 12.95
CA GLN A 711 -14.37 14.40 11.92
C GLN A 711 -14.55 13.60 10.64
N VAL A 712 -15.63 13.85 9.92
CA VAL A 712 -15.74 13.53 8.49
C VAL A 712 -15.88 14.82 7.69
N ARG A 713 -15.11 14.91 6.61
CA ARG A 713 -15.32 15.86 5.52
C ARG A 713 -15.95 15.12 4.36
N TRP A 714 -17.05 15.65 3.81
CA TRP A 714 -17.72 15.07 2.65
C TRP A 714 -17.81 16.10 1.52
N GLN A 715 -17.49 15.68 0.30
CA GLN A 715 -17.56 16.52 -0.90
C GLN A 715 -18.16 15.73 -2.06
N GLU A 716 -18.99 16.38 -2.88
CA GLU A 716 -19.48 15.80 -4.14
C GLU A 716 -19.53 16.82 -5.30
N GLY A 717 -19.70 16.29 -6.50
CA GLY A 717 -19.72 16.96 -7.78
C GLY A 717 -21.06 17.61 -8.15
N ARG A 718 -21.09 18.08 -9.40
CA ARG A 718 -22.14 18.92 -9.99
C ARG A 718 -23.44 18.17 -10.30
N ASP A 719 -23.38 16.87 -10.46
CA ASP A 719 -24.48 15.99 -10.89
C ASP A 719 -25.02 15.11 -9.76
N PHE A 720 -24.46 15.19 -8.54
CA PHE A 720 -24.95 14.41 -7.41
C PHE A 720 -26.44 14.73 -7.13
N PRO A 721 -27.34 13.75 -6.95
CA PRO A 721 -28.78 14.01 -6.91
C PRO A 721 -29.18 14.96 -5.76
N ALA A 722 -29.92 16.03 -6.08
CA ALA A 722 -30.51 16.90 -5.07
C ALA A 722 -31.55 16.15 -4.21
N GLY A 723 -31.74 16.58 -2.97
CA GLY A 723 -32.70 15.97 -2.04
C GLY A 723 -32.21 16.05 -0.60
N ARG A 724 -32.89 15.33 0.29
CA ARG A 724 -32.62 15.39 1.73
C ARG A 724 -31.75 14.23 2.19
N TYR A 725 -30.65 14.54 2.85
CA TYR A 725 -29.62 13.58 3.26
C TYR A 725 -29.26 13.71 4.74
N ARG A 726 -28.57 12.70 5.29
CA ARG A 726 -27.85 12.79 6.57
C ARG A 726 -26.63 11.85 6.57
N LEU A 727 -25.64 12.16 7.39
CA LEU A 727 -24.51 11.27 7.66
C LEU A 727 -24.87 10.34 8.81
N ALA A 728 -24.58 9.04 8.67
CA ALA A 728 -24.76 8.02 9.69
C ALA A 728 -23.41 7.37 10.03
N ILE A 729 -23.08 7.36 11.32
CA ILE A 729 -21.81 6.90 11.85
C ILE A 729 -22.06 5.75 12.82
N GLU A 730 -21.29 4.68 12.67
CA GLU A 730 -21.22 3.54 13.57
C GLU A 730 -19.79 3.40 14.11
N GLY A 731 -19.64 3.36 15.43
CA GLY A 731 -18.32 3.27 16.05
C GLY A 731 -18.36 2.51 17.37
N LYS A 732 -17.21 2.48 18.05
CA LYS A 732 -17.01 1.82 19.34
C LYS A 732 -16.33 2.76 20.31
N ALA A 733 -16.70 2.71 21.58
CA ALA A 733 -16.07 3.54 22.61
C ALA A 733 -15.85 2.75 23.89
N TYR A 734 -14.74 3.07 24.57
CA TYR A 734 -14.44 2.55 25.89
C TYR A 734 -15.01 3.49 26.96
N ASP A 735 -15.82 2.98 27.88
CA ASP A 735 -16.46 3.76 28.95
C ASP A 735 -15.64 3.82 30.25
N GLY A 736 -14.45 3.20 30.27
CA GLY A 736 -13.65 3.00 31.47
C GLY A 736 -13.71 1.59 32.05
N ALA A 737 -14.60 0.73 31.53
CA ALA A 737 -14.71 -0.69 31.91
C ALA A 737 -14.88 -1.63 30.70
N VAL A 738 -15.65 -1.25 29.70
CA VAL A 738 -16.01 -2.08 28.54
C VAL A 738 -16.01 -1.25 27.25
N VAL A 739 -15.65 -1.89 26.13
CA VAL A 739 -15.83 -1.32 24.79
C VAL A 739 -17.24 -1.66 24.30
N SER A 740 -18.04 -0.65 23.97
CA SER A 740 -19.41 -0.78 23.47
C SER A 740 -19.63 -0.02 22.18
N ASP A 741 -20.57 -0.49 21.36
CA ASP A 741 -20.97 0.20 20.14
C ASP A 741 -21.70 1.51 20.44
N TYR A 742 -21.49 2.52 19.59
CA TYR A 742 -22.28 3.74 19.55
C TYR A 742 -22.68 4.07 18.12
N THR A 743 -23.75 4.85 17.99
CA THR A 743 -24.19 5.42 16.72
C THR A 743 -24.33 6.92 16.85
N VAL A 744 -23.98 7.67 15.82
CA VAL A 744 -24.30 9.10 15.74
C VAL A 744 -24.81 9.43 14.34
N THR A 745 -25.84 10.26 14.27
CA THR A 745 -26.38 10.76 13.00
C THR A 745 -26.30 12.27 13.00
N SER A 746 -25.86 12.86 11.89
CA SER A 746 -25.97 14.31 11.71
C SER A 746 -27.44 14.74 11.69
N ARG A 747 -27.71 16.05 11.78
CA ARG A 747 -29.02 16.54 11.32
C ARG A 747 -29.22 16.19 9.85
N ALA A 748 -30.49 16.14 9.44
CA ALA A 748 -30.83 16.08 8.03
C ALA A 748 -30.57 17.43 7.35
N PHE A 749 -30.02 17.40 6.15
CA PHE A 749 -29.73 18.58 5.34
C PHE A 749 -30.30 18.43 3.93
N GLU A 750 -30.75 19.54 3.36
CA GLU A 750 -31.20 19.61 1.97
C GLU A 750 -30.00 19.90 1.07
N LEU A 751 -29.69 18.97 0.17
CA LEU A 751 -28.71 19.19 -0.90
C LEU A 751 -29.41 19.86 -2.09
N VAL A 752 -28.97 21.06 -2.43
CA VAL A 752 -29.54 21.89 -3.51
C VAL A 752 -28.51 22.17 -4.61
N PRO A 753 -28.94 22.55 -5.83
CA PRO A 753 -28.02 23.01 -6.85
C PRO A 753 -27.17 24.20 -6.38
N SER A 754 -25.93 24.27 -6.85
CA SER A 754 -25.01 25.35 -6.48
C SER A 754 -25.47 26.69 -7.05
N ALA A 755 -25.28 27.79 -6.31
CA ALA A 755 -25.44 29.15 -6.80
C ALA A 755 -24.10 29.84 -7.11
N HIS A 756 -23.01 29.05 -7.16
CA HIS A 756 -21.63 29.54 -7.19
C HIS A 756 -20.83 29.13 -8.44
N LEU A 757 -21.48 28.88 -9.58
CA LEU A 757 -20.75 28.82 -10.85
C LEU A 757 -20.00 30.15 -11.07
N VAL A 758 -18.74 30.07 -11.49
CA VAL A 758 -17.94 31.25 -11.80
C VAL A 758 -18.31 31.73 -13.19
N VAL A 759 -18.92 32.90 -13.28
CA VAL A 759 -19.19 33.61 -14.53
C VAL A 759 -18.31 34.85 -14.59
N GLU A 760 -17.41 34.92 -15.55
CA GLU A 760 -16.43 36.01 -15.65
C GLU A 760 -16.08 36.37 -17.10
N GLU A 761 -15.26 37.43 -17.25
CA GLU A 761 -14.78 37.92 -18.55
C GLU A 761 -15.90 38.20 -19.56
N VAL A 762 -17.07 38.63 -19.08
CA VAL A 762 -18.24 38.84 -19.93
C VAL A 762 -18.06 40.10 -20.77
N THR A 763 -18.19 39.94 -22.08
CA THR A 763 -18.12 41.01 -23.08
C THR A 763 -19.40 41.05 -23.90
N ALA A 764 -19.79 42.25 -24.35
CA ALA A 764 -20.95 42.46 -25.21
C ALA A 764 -20.47 42.83 -26.62
N SER A 765 -20.77 42.00 -27.63
CA SER A 765 -20.43 42.32 -29.03
C SER A 765 -21.39 41.63 -30.01
N GLY A 766 -21.71 42.29 -31.12
CA GLY A 766 -22.46 41.69 -32.24
C GLY A 766 -23.76 40.98 -31.84
N GLY A 767 -24.51 41.55 -30.90
CA GLY A 767 -25.79 41.03 -30.45
C GLY A 767 -25.70 39.89 -29.45
N ALA A 768 -24.50 39.56 -28.99
CA ALA A 768 -24.27 38.48 -28.02
C ALA A 768 -23.51 38.95 -26.78
N LEU A 769 -23.75 38.26 -25.67
CA LEU A 769 -22.88 38.27 -24.50
C LEU A 769 -22.01 37.01 -24.54
N ALA A 770 -20.70 37.17 -24.44
CA ALA A 770 -19.75 36.06 -24.43
C ALA A 770 -18.81 36.17 -23.24
N GLY A 771 -18.49 35.05 -22.61
CA GLY A 771 -17.65 35.01 -21.41
C GLY A 771 -17.23 33.60 -21.04
N VAL A 772 -16.77 33.45 -19.80
CA VAL A 772 -16.32 32.21 -19.19
C VAL A 772 -17.35 31.72 -18.18
N VAL A 773 -17.57 30.41 -18.10
CA VAL A 773 -18.42 29.76 -17.09
C VAL A 773 -17.71 28.51 -16.54
N LEU A 774 -17.58 28.35 -15.23
CA LEU A 774 -16.80 27.27 -14.59
C LEU A 774 -17.45 26.80 -13.29
N ASP A 775 -17.02 25.64 -12.79
CA ASP A 775 -17.23 25.28 -11.38
C ASP A 775 -16.47 26.22 -10.44
N PRO A 776 -16.96 26.43 -9.20
CA PRO A 776 -16.23 27.19 -8.19
C PRO A 776 -14.89 26.51 -7.86
N PRO A 777 -13.79 27.30 -7.72
CA PRO A 777 -12.52 26.77 -7.27
C PRO A 777 -12.65 26.14 -5.89
N GLN A 778 -11.97 25.02 -5.66
CA GLN A 778 -11.98 24.30 -4.38
C GLN A 778 -10.74 24.61 -3.58
N VAL A 779 -10.88 25.63 -2.72
CA VAL A 779 -9.81 26.09 -1.84
C VAL A 779 -10.37 26.41 -0.46
N ALA A 780 -9.57 26.14 0.57
CA ALA A 780 -9.80 26.64 1.92
C ALA A 780 -9.05 27.96 2.11
N LEU A 781 -9.68 28.93 2.79
CA LEU A 781 -9.03 30.18 3.18
C LEU A 781 -8.52 30.07 4.61
N THR A 782 -7.21 30.14 4.79
CA THR A 782 -6.53 30.10 6.09
C THR A 782 -5.91 31.45 6.43
N PRO A 783 -5.83 31.85 7.72
CA PRO A 783 -5.24 33.13 8.10
C PRO A 783 -3.77 33.28 7.66
N ASP A 784 -3.42 34.41 7.07
CA ASP A 784 -2.05 34.74 6.63
C ASP A 784 -1.75 36.24 6.88
N GLY A 785 -1.05 36.53 7.98
CA GLY A 785 -0.83 37.90 8.44
C GLY A 785 -2.14 38.64 8.68
N ASP A 786 -2.32 39.77 7.99
CA ASP A 786 -3.56 40.57 8.05
C ASP A 786 -4.62 40.12 7.03
N GLY A 787 -4.35 39.12 6.18
CA GLY A 787 -5.25 38.61 5.14
C GLY A 787 -5.53 37.12 5.28
N MET A 788 -5.93 36.51 4.17
CA MET A 788 -6.10 35.06 4.05
C MET A 788 -5.21 34.52 2.93
N LYS A 789 -4.78 33.26 3.05
CA LYS A 789 -4.16 32.46 2.01
C LYS A 789 -5.13 31.38 1.55
N ALA A 790 -5.14 31.09 0.25
CA ALA A 790 -5.89 29.99 -0.32
C ALA A 790 -5.02 28.73 -0.39
N GLU A 791 -5.57 27.61 0.07
CA GLU A 791 -4.93 26.30 0.04
C GLU A 791 -5.85 25.28 -0.64
N ASP A 792 -5.27 24.39 -1.44
CA ASP A 792 -6.02 23.38 -2.19
C ASP A 792 -6.74 22.46 -1.20
N ASP A 793 -8.07 22.37 -1.31
CA ASP A 793 -8.91 21.65 -0.34
C ASP A 793 -9.83 20.61 -1.00
N ALA A 794 -9.53 20.25 -2.26
CA ALA A 794 -10.31 19.28 -3.01
C ALA A 794 -10.00 17.84 -2.59
N LEU A 795 -11.07 17.08 -2.32
CA LEU A 795 -11.07 15.64 -2.14
C LEU A 795 -11.44 14.93 -3.45
N VAL A 796 -12.45 15.44 -4.17
CA VAL A 796 -12.99 14.78 -5.36
C VAL A 796 -12.47 15.42 -6.66
N LEU A 797 -11.99 14.58 -7.58
CA LEU A 797 -11.56 14.99 -8.91
C LEU A 797 -12.76 15.40 -9.77
N ARG A 798 -12.82 16.70 -10.12
CA ARG A 798 -13.85 17.26 -11.00
C ARG A 798 -13.49 17.26 -12.47
N SER A 799 -12.19 17.28 -12.79
CA SER A 799 -11.69 17.28 -14.17
C SER A 799 -10.29 16.71 -14.23
N GLU A 800 -10.04 15.73 -15.09
CA GLU A 800 -8.68 15.23 -15.32
C GLU A 800 -7.75 16.30 -15.93
N ALA A 801 -8.32 17.30 -16.61
CA ALA A 801 -7.56 18.28 -17.38
C ALA A 801 -7.19 19.55 -16.58
N VAL A 802 -7.95 19.86 -15.52
CA VAL A 802 -7.87 21.12 -14.77
C VAL A 802 -8.02 20.84 -13.27
N PRO A 803 -7.03 21.19 -12.43
CA PRO A 803 -7.12 21.07 -10.98
C PRO A 803 -8.31 21.82 -10.39
N SER A 804 -8.96 21.25 -9.37
CA SER A 804 -10.17 21.84 -8.79
C SER A 804 -9.94 23.21 -8.16
N ARG A 805 -8.71 23.55 -7.76
CA ARG A 805 -8.33 24.90 -7.28
C ARG A 805 -8.53 26.01 -8.33
N LEU A 806 -8.63 25.65 -9.61
CA LEU A 806 -8.86 26.59 -10.71
C LEU A 806 -10.33 26.66 -11.12
N GLY A 807 -11.20 25.79 -10.60
CA GLY A 807 -12.56 25.60 -11.09
C GLY A 807 -12.58 24.77 -12.37
N ALA A 808 -13.25 23.62 -12.33
CA ALA A 808 -13.35 22.71 -13.46
C ALA A 808 -14.17 23.33 -14.61
N PRO A 809 -13.77 23.11 -15.88
CA PRO A 809 -14.58 23.53 -17.01
C PRO A 809 -15.83 22.67 -17.13
N LEU A 810 -16.93 23.28 -17.55
CA LEU A 810 -18.13 22.56 -17.99
C LEU A 810 -17.81 21.76 -19.25
N ALA A 811 -18.42 20.59 -19.40
CA ALA A 811 -18.26 19.77 -20.60
C ALA A 811 -18.70 20.52 -21.86
N ALA A 812 -17.96 20.36 -22.96
CA ALA A 812 -18.34 20.92 -24.25
C ALA A 812 -19.73 20.40 -24.67
N GLY A 813 -20.59 21.29 -25.16
CA GLY A 813 -21.98 20.97 -25.49
C GLY A 813 -22.93 20.95 -24.29
N THR A 814 -22.49 21.37 -23.10
CA THR A 814 -23.41 21.68 -22.00
C THR A 814 -24.25 22.89 -22.37
N THR A 815 -25.57 22.79 -22.25
CA THR A 815 -26.48 23.91 -22.50
C THR A 815 -26.63 24.75 -21.24
N VAL A 816 -26.21 26.01 -21.28
CA VAL A 816 -26.45 26.98 -20.20
C VAL A 816 -27.58 27.91 -20.59
N THR A 817 -28.48 28.17 -19.65
CA THR A 817 -29.56 29.16 -19.79
C THR A 817 -29.12 30.48 -19.18
N ALA A 818 -29.29 31.57 -19.91
CA ALA A 818 -28.96 32.92 -19.48
C ALA A 818 -30.23 33.70 -19.10
N SER A 819 -30.20 34.35 -17.95
CA SER A 819 -31.22 35.29 -17.49
C SER A 819 -30.56 36.52 -16.88
N GLY A 820 -31.21 37.68 -16.94
CA GLY A 820 -30.64 38.90 -16.37
C GLY A 820 -31.16 40.19 -17.01
N ARG A 821 -30.37 41.26 -16.88
CA ARG A 821 -30.69 42.58 -17.43
C ARG A 821 -29.44 43.41 -17.71
N LEU A 822 -29.54 44.25 -18.74
CA LEU A 822 -28.62 45.33 -19.06
C LEU A 822 -29.27 46.66 -18.69
N VAL A 823 -28.62 47.48 -17.86
CA VAL A 823 -29.09 48.79 -17.43
C VAL A 823 -28.20 49.88 -18.01
N ALA A 824 -28.75 50.74 -18.86
CA ALA A 824 -28.05 51.90 -19.40
C ALA A 824 -27.80 52.95 -18.29
N ARG A 825 -26.82 53.84 -18.48
CA ARG A 825 -26.51 54.94 -17.53
C ARG A 825 -27.71 55.85 -17.17
N GLY A 826 -28.72 55.91 -18.06
CA GLY A 826 -29.98 56.64 -17.84
C GLY A 826 -31.10 55.84 -17.18
N GLY A 827 -30.85 54.59 -16.77
CA GLY A 827 -31.80 53.71 -16.08
C GLY A 827 -32.69 52.84 -16.97
N ALA A 828 -32.53 52.88 -18.30
CA ALA A 828 -33.29 52.02 -19.21
C ALA A 828 -32.78 50.57 -19.12
N GLU A 829 -33.69 49.63 -18.85
CA GLU A 829 -33.38 48.21 -18.72
C GLU A 829 -33.71 47.43 -20.01
N THR A 830 -32.83 46.51 -20.40
CA THR A 830 -33.04 45.54 -21.49
C THR A 830 -32.91 44.13 -20.90
N PRO A 831 -33.93 43.26 -20.99
CA PRO A 831 -33.86 41.92 -20.44
C PRO A 831 -32.87 41.06 -21.21
N VAL A 832 -32.08 40.28 -20.47
CA VAL A 832 -31.20 39.24 -21.02
C VAL A 832 -31.91 37.91 -20.85
N THR A 833 -32.26 37.26 -21.95
CA THR A 833 -32.84 35.91 -21.96
C THR A 833 -32.30 35.14 -23.16
N GLY A 834 -31.87 33.89 -22.94
CA GLY A 834 -31.37 33.04 -24.01
C GLY A 834 -30.77 31.74 -23.48
N SER A 835 -30.22 30.93 -24.40
CA SER A 835 -29.41 29.77 -24.04
C SER A 835 -28.20 29.69 -24.96
N ALA A 836 -27.14 29.05 -24.49
CA ALA A 836 -25.90 28.85 -25.24
C ALA A 836 -25.34 27.45 -24.99
N GLN A 837 -24.73 26.87 -26.02
CA GLN A 837 -23.89 25.69 -25.85
C GLN A 837 -22.50 26.14 -25.38
N VAL A 838 -21.99 25.49 -24.34
CA VAL A 838 -20.63 25.70 -23.86
C VAL A 838 -19.64 25.15 -24.87
N THR A 839 -18.62 25.93 -25.18
CA THR A 839 -17.43 25.51 -25.93
C THR A 839 -16.24 25.47 -24.99
N VAL A 840 -15.32 24.52 -25.18
CA VAL A 840 -14.08 24.46 -24.38
C VAL A 840 -12.90 24.81 -25.27
N ALA A 841 -12.07 25.76 -24.81
CA ALA A 841 -10.84 26.15 -25.46
C ALA A 841 -9.77 26.46 -24.42
N ASP A 842 -8.51 26.29 -24.81
CA ASP A 842 -7.38 26.62 -23.95
C ASP A 842 -7.26 28.14 -23.74
N ALA A 843 -7.16 28.55 -22.48
CA ALA A 843 -6.97 29.95 -22.09
C ALA A 843 -6.10 30.04 -20.83
N LEU A 844 -5.46 31.19 -20.61
CA LEU A 844 -4.71 31.47 -19.39
C LEU A 844 -5.65 31.42 -18.19
N ARG A 845 -5.36 30.55 -17.22
CA ARG A 845 -6.12 30.44 -15.97
C ARG A 845 -5.50 31.32 -14.89
N ARG A 846 -6.34 31.78 -13.97
CA ARG A 846 -5.92 32.49 -12.76
C ARG A 846 -6.27 31.66 -11.53
N ARG A 847 -5.32 31.56 -10.61
CA ARG A 847 -5.48 30.86 -9.33
C ARG A 847 -5.79 31.86 -8.23
N LEU A 848 -6.81 31.59 -7.42
CA LEU A 848 -7.03 32.35 -6.18
C LEU A 848 -5.90 32.00 -5.20
N VAL A 849 -5.14 32.99 -4.75
CA VAL A 849 -4.05 32.79 -3.78
C VAL A 849 -4.41 33.24 -2.37
N GLY A 850 -5.55 33.90 -2.21
CA GLY A 850 -6.07 34.33 -0.92
C GLY A 850 -6.81 35.65 -1.01
N THR A 851 -6.90 36.35 0.11
CA THR A 851 -7.50 37.70 0.18
C THR A 851 -6.54 38.67 0.85
N ASP A 852 -6.70 39.96 0.57
CA ASP A 852 -6.05 41.01 1.36
C ASP A 852 -6.81 41.28 2.68
N ALA A 853 -6.33 42.24 3.47
CA ALA A 853 -6.93 42.63 4.74
C ALA A 853 -8.34 43.23 4.62
N SER A 854 -8.76 43.63 3.42
CA SER A 854 -10.13 44.09 3.14
C SER A 854 -11.07 42.95 2.73
N GLY A 855 -10.55 41.72 2.60
CA GLY A 855 -11.28 40.58 2.05
C GLY A 855 -11.32 40.56 0.52
N SER A 856 -10.58 41.44 -0.17
CA SER A 856 -10.54 41.45 -1.63
C SER A 856 -9.69 40.28 -2.14
N PRO A 857 -10.19 39.49 -3.11
CA PRO A 857 -9.48 38.32 -3.60
C PRO A 857 -8.22 38.70 -4.39
N ARG A 858 -7.15 37.94 -4.17
CA ARG A 858 -5.87 38.06 -4.88
C ARG A 858 -5.71 36.85 -5.80
N TYR A 859 -5.34 37.11 -7.04
CA TYR A 859 -5.15 36.09 -8.07
C TYR A 859 -3.75 36.13 -8.65
N GLU A 860 -3.25 34.98 -9.07
CA GLU A 860 -2.02 34.83 -9.84
C GLU A 860 -2.31 34.13 -11.17
N ASP A 861 -1.66 34.58 -12.24
CA ASP A 861 -1.71 33.86 -13.53
C ASP A 861 -1.00 32.51 -13.39
N GLU A 862 -1.63 31.46 -13.89
CA GLU A 862 -1.07 30.10 -13.88
C GLU A 862 -0.68 29.68 -15.31
N ARG A 863 -1.22 28.57 -15.81
CA ARG A 863 -0.92 28.04 -17.14
C ARG A 863 -2.14 28.14 -18.03
N THR A 864 -1.89 28.07 -19.33
CA THR A 864 -2.95 27.86 -20.31
C THR A 864 -3.54 26.46 -20.11
N ARG A 865 -4.86 26.38 -19.89
CA ARG A 865 -5.59 25.13 -19.65
C ARG A 865 -7.00 25.22 -20.27
N PRO A 866 -7.70 24.08 -20.44
CA PRO A 866 -9.07 24.08 -20.92
C PRO A 866 -10.00 24.97 -20.09
N THR A 867 -10.75 25.83 -20.77
CA THR A 867 -11.68 26.80 -20.19
C THR A 867 -13.00 26.75 -20.94
N SER A 868 -14.10 26.55 -20.23
CA SER A 868 -15.45 26.60 -20.79
C SER A 868 -15.92 28.04 -21.00
N ARG A 869 -16.39 28.32 -22.22
CA ARG A 869 -16.88 29.61 -22.69
C ARG A 869 -18.32 29.48 -23.17
N PHE A 870 -19.07 30.56 -23.06
CA PHE A 870 -20.43 30.68 -23.60
C PHE A 870 -20.53 31.89 -24.52
N SER A 871 -21.49 31.84 -25.45
CA SER A 871 -21.91 32.99 -26.25
C SER A 871 -23.42 32.92 -26.42
N VAL A 872 -24.14 33.82 -25.74
CA VAL A 872 -25.60 33.89 -25.77
C VAL A 872 -26.06 35.09 -26.59
N THR A 873 -26.85 34.84 -27.63
CA THR A 873 -27.50 35.91 -28.39
C THR A 873 -28.57 36.57 -27.52
N VAL A 874 -28.51 37.90 -27.41
CA VAL A 874 -29.46 38.70 -26.63
C VAL A 874 -30.34 39.53 -27.58
N PRO A 875 -31.65 39.21 -27.69
CA PRO A 875 -32.55 39.96 -28.54
C PRO A 875 -32.53 41.46 -28.24
N GLY A 876 -32.30 42.29 -29.27
CA GLY A 876 -32.28 43.74 -29.14
C GLY A 876 -30.97 44.35 -28.66
N LEU A 877 -29.98 43.54 -28.25
CA LEU A 877 -28.64 44.04 -27.88
C LEU A 877 -27.98 44.77 -29.05
N ASP A 878 -28.21 44.34 -30.30
CA ASP A 878 -27.67 45.04 -31.47
C ASP A 878 -28.26 46.41 -31.76
N ALA A 879 -29.46 46.67 -31.25
CA ALA A 879 -30.15 47.94 -31.39
C ALA A 879 -29.74 48.96 -30.32
N LEU A 880 -29.02 48.54 -29.27
CA LEU A 880 -28.54 49.42 -28.22
C LEU A 880 -27.40 50.32 -28.72
N PRO A 881 -27.33 51.61 -28.35
CA PRO A 881 -26.19 52.47 -28.68
C PRO A 881 -24.86 51.91 -28.15
N ALA A 882 -23.74 52.24 -28.79
CA ALA A 882 -22.42 51.97 -28.21
C ALA A 882 -22.26 52.74 -26.88
N GLY A 883 -21.67 52.09 -25.88
CA GLY A 883 -21.51 52.69 -24.55
C GLY A 883 -21.45 51.66 -23.42
N ASP A 884 -21.37 52.17 -22.19
CA ASP A 884 -21.27 51.38 -20.98
C ASP A 884 -22.65 51.04 -20.41
N TYR A 885 -22.85 49.76 -20.10
CA TYR A 885 -24.06 49.21 -19.51
C TYR A 885 -23.72 48.45 -18.25
N TRP A 886 -24.52 48.62 -17.20
CA TRP A 886 -24.45 47.75 -16.04
C TRP A 886 -25.15 46.44 -16.36
N LEU A 887 -24.40 45.34 -16.39
CA LEU A 887 -24.91 44.01 -16.65
C LEU A 887 -25.10 43.26 -15.34
N GLU A 888 -26.25 42.61 -15.20
CA GLU A 888 -26.52 41.54 -14.25
C GLU A 888 -26.89 40.31 -15.08
N LEU A 889 -26.05 39.28 -15.08
CA LEU A 889 -26.20 38.06 -15.86
C LEU A 889 -26.10 36.84 -14.96
N SER A 890 -27.15 36.03 -14.90
CA SER A 890 -27.13 34.70 -14.30
C SER A 890 -27.07 33.63 -15.40
N LEU A 891 -26.17 32.67 -15.25
CA LEU A 891 -26.14 31.44 -16.03
C LEU A 891 -26.59 30.27 -15.17
N THR A 892 -27.32 29.34 -15.76
CA THR A 892 -27.78 28.11 -15.11
C THR A 892 -27.52 26.91 -16.02
N ASP A 893 -26.88 25.87 -15.50
CA ASP A 893 -26.62 24.62 -16.21
C ASP A 893 -27.84 23.66 -16.17
N PRO A 894 -27.81 22.52 -16.88
CA PRO A 894 -28.94 21.58 -16.92
C PRO A 894 -29.28 20.95 -15.56
N GLU A 895 -28.30 20.90 -14.67
CA GLU A 895 -28.44 20.36 -13.31
C GLU A 895 -29.02 21.41 -12.34
N GLY A 896 -29.27 22.64 -12.81
CA GLY A 896 -29.78 23.75 -12.02
C GLY A 896 -28.69 24.52 -11.27
N ASN A 897 -27.41 24.16 -11.42
CA ASN A 897 -26.33 24.93 -10.83
C ASN A 897 -26.24 26.28 -11.56
N SER A 898 -26.04 27.35 -10.83
CA SER A 898 -26.11 28.71 -11.34
C SER A 898 -24.98 29.59 -10.82
N GLY A 899 -24.76 30.71 -11.49
CA GLY A 899 -23.77 31.71 -11.10
C GLY A 899 -24.13 33.07 -11.69
N THR A 900 -23.86 34.14 -10.94
CA THR A 900 -24.24 35.51 -11.33
C THR A 900 -23.01 36.40 -11.50
N PHE A 901 -22.93 37.07 -12.63
CA PHE A 901 -21.95 38.08 -12.95
C PHE A 901 -22.61 39.47 -12.95
N THR A 902 -21.98 40.40 -12.24
CA THR A 902 -22.45 41.79 -12.19
C THR A 902 -21.28 42.75 -12.41
N ALA A 903 -21.27 43.46 -13.54
CA ALA A 903 -20.25 44.46 -13.84
C ALA A 903 -20.71 45.45 -14.92
N THR A 904 -19.95 46.53 -15.10
CA THR A 904 -20.06 47.37 -16.28
C THR A 904 -19.44 46.67 -17.49
N VAL A 905 -20.20 46.52 -18.56
CA VAL A 905 -19.72 46.02 -19.86
C VAL A 905 -19.84 47.13 -20.91
N THR A 906 -18.86 47.21 -21.81
CA THR A 906 -18.88 48.14 -22.94
C THR A 906 -19.33 47.39 -24.18
N ARG A 907 -20.34 47.93 -24.89
CA ARG A 907 -20.80 47.43 -26.20
C ARG A 907 -20.09 48.13 -27.35
#